data_AF-A0A495FIV7-F1
#
_entry.id   AF-A0A495FIV7-F1
#
_cell.length_a   1.000
_cell.length_b   1.000
_cell.length_c   1.000
_cell.angle_alpha   90.00
_cell.angle_beta   90.00
_cell.angle_gamma   90.00
#
_symmetry.space_group_name_H-M   'P 1'
#
loop_
_entity.id
_entity.type
_entity.pdbx_description
1 polymer ?
#
loop_
_entity_poly.entity_id
_entity_poly.type
_entity_poly.pdbx_seq_one_letter_code
_entity_poly.pdbx_strand_id
1 'polypeptide(L)'
;MQPTPSSVPQRRLARQARQRFVEGICAGLPDLDKTVLDLLTTLMTQTGTAREMQSHRDAWMRYQQHHAAWTDRTGKAWRDALAPHSSTTRGALAANGANPQFELLSDDVVENKILASRMALTVSEQVSQQFDTLRQRTQSLEGQELDSSDILRPEAVCLLLVEQWVEAGLPRTDLQTVVDPLQRELANLLQKQYQAVNVFYVEQGVTPQADLKSRVRRTAGGAITGSGGSNDSGAGGLASQALAQTRDAMAAARGGMVPPQGGRPMPQHPSRMPPPGYPQHGMPTAFATGMTPLARARQRAHGVMGQLRRLLTQPATGFDMVNAPPASAALAHALTAHRVHADTYYSGVATLMEDYSPAAVVQLAGAVRERSTELKKKASTAGEKAIIEVVALMFQSILAEDRIPPAVRVWFARLQVPVLRVALAEPEFFSNLNHPARQLIDRMGACVMGFDATSINGSALEAEIRRVVQVIEQYPETGRRVFQLVYDEFEKFLSKFLTEKQATSRLVTVAQQVEQRETLAIQYTIELRTMLRDMPVRDEIREFLFKTWAEVLALSAVRDGPQHADTISLKRTAADLVWAASAKPNRSDRAQVIQNLPGLLQRLRQGLALMGVNGAPQDAQIKILTDTLADAFLSKTASIPQAHIDAMAKRLANLEDFISDATLGDMPLNADNIEMMLGIDASSIHVVADNGAPVEDAMVAWAQELQPGTWYTLDHNGASAQVQYAWQSQRKQLHLFAAVDGSSYLIQLRRLAAYLQAGLLVAQDEEGLTLRATRDALAKLDANPERLLD
;
A
#
# COMPACT_ATOMS: atom_id res chain seq x y z
N MET A 1 -39.26 -4.25 0.71
CA MET A 1 -39.97 -5.15 1.65
C MET A 1 -39.51 -4.79 3.05
N GLN A 2 -40.41 -4.38 3.94
CA GLN A 2 -40.07 -4.14 5.35
C GLN A 2 -39.79 -5.49 6.04
N PRO A 3 -38.77 -5.59 6.93
CA PRO A 3 -38.54 -6.81 7.70
C PRO A 3 -39.70 -7.03 8.67
N THR A 4 -40.36 -8.17 8.56
CA THR A 4 -41.37 -8.63 9.53
C THR A 4 -40.75 -8.75 10.92
N PRO A 5 -41.39 -8.26 11.99
CA PRO A 5 -40.84 -8.36 13.34
C PRO A 5 -40.66 -9.82 13.77
N SER A 6 -39.49 -10.13 14.33
CA SER A 6 -39.16 -11.46 14.89
C SER A 6 -40.21 -11.91 15.91
N SER A 7 -40.67 -13.16 15.76
CA SER A 7 -41.69 -13.74 16.65
C SER A 7 -41.13 -13.96 18.06
N VAL A 8 -41.96 -13.83 19.10
CA VAL A 8 -41.58 -14.03 20.52
C VAL A 8 -40.83 -15.36 20.76
N PRO A 9 -41.18 -16.50 20.11
CA PRO A 9 -40.42 -17.74 20.21
C PRO A 9 -38.99 -17.64 19.66
N GLN A 10 -38.77 -16.94 18.54
CA GLN A 10 -37.45 -16.79 17.93
C GLN A 10 -36.50 -15.96 18.80
N ARG A 11 -37.00 -14.90 19.44
CA ARG A 11 -36.21 -14.11 20.42
C ARG A 11 -35.84 -14.91 21.66
N ARG A 12 -36.75 -15.77 22.14
CA ARG A 12 -36.46 -16.68 23.26
C ARG A 12 -35.36 -17.68 22.89
N LEU A 13 -35.38 -18.18 21.66
CA LEU A 13 -34.38 -19.12 21.16
C LEU A 13 -32.99 -18.49 21.00
N ALA A 14 -32.92 -17.28 20.46
CA ALA A 14 -31.67 -16.51 20.39
C ALA A 14 -31.09 -16.17 21.78
N ARG A 15 -31.96 -15.89 22.77
CA ARG A 15 -31.53 -15.70 24.17
C ARG A 15 -30.99 -16.99 24.80
N GLN A 16 -31.63 -18.14 24.53
CA GLN A 16 -31.14 -19.45 25.00
C GLN A 16 -29.79 -19.81 24.38
N ALA A 17 -29.55 -19.46 23.12
CA ALA A 17 -28.27 -19.64 22.46
C ALA A 17 -27.15 -18.83 23.14
N ARG A 18 -27.41 -17.54 23.46
CA ARG A 18 -26.46 -16.71 24.24
C ARG A 18 -26.18 -17.30 25.62
N GLN A 19 -27.21 -17.77 26.31
CA GLN A 19 -27.05 -18.40 27.63
C GLN A 19 -26.16 -19.65 27.56
N ARG A 20 -26.43 -20.56 26.60
CA ARG A 20 -25.61 -21.76 26.41
C ARG A 20 -24.16 -21.43 26.04
N PHE A 21 -23.96 -20.41 25.20
CA PHE A 21 -22.63 -19.94 24.85
C PHE A 21 -21.87 -19.46 26.08
N VAL A 22 -22.50 -18.59 26.89
CA VAL A 22 -21.89 -18.04 28.11
C VAL A 22 -21.59 -19.12 29.15
N GLU A 23 -22.52 -20.07 29.37
CA GLU A 23 -22.29 -21.23 30.22
C GLU A 23 -21.08 -22.05 29.74
N GLY A 24 -20.97 -22.25 28.43
CA GLY A 24 -19.89 -23.00 27.79
C GLY A 24 -18.52 -22.33 27.90
N ILE A 25 -18.44 -21.02 27.70
CA ILE A 25 -17.16 -20.28 27.85
C ILE A 25 -16.77 -20.14 29.33
N CYS A 26 -17.73 -19.95 30.25
CA CYS A 26 -17.45 -19.94 31.69
C CYS A 26 -16.90 -21.29 32.17
N ALA A 27 -17.42 -22.40 31.64
CA ALA A 27 -16.94 -23.73 31.96
C ALA A 27 -15.49 -24.01 31.48
N GLY A 28 -15.01 -23.26 30.49
CA GLY A 28 -13.64 -23.36 29.97
C GLY A 28 -12.64 -22.43 30.65
N LEU A 29 -13.06 -21.55 31.58
CA LEU A 29 -12.15 -20.66 32.32
C LEU A 29 -11.03 -21.40 33.08
N PRO A 30 -11.27 -22.57 33.72
CA PRO A 30 -10.20 -23.32 34.38
C PRO A 30 -9.10 -23.80 33.43
N ASP A 31 -9.44 -24.10 32.17
CA ASP A 31 -8.45 -24.51 31.16
C ASP A 31 -7.61 -23.30 30.71
N LEU A 32 -8.22 -22.11 30.60
CA LEU A 32 -7.51 -20.87 30.32
C LEU A 32 -6.55 -20.48 31.47
N ASP A 33 -7.02 -20.59 32.71
CA ASP A 33 -6.22 -20.37 33.92
C ASP A 33 -5.00 -21.29 33.98
N LYS A 34 -5.23 -22.58 33.72
CA LYS A 34 -4.17 -23.58 33.68
C LYS A 34 -3.12 -23.27 32.61
N THR A 35 -3.53 -22.90 31.40
CA THR A 35 -2.61 -22.58 30.31
C THR A 35 -1.70 -21.41 30.64
N VAL A 36 -2.24 -20.36 31.27
CA VAL A 36 -1.44 -19.20 31.70
C VAL A 36 -0.48 -19.60 32.81
N LEU A 37 -0.94 -20.39 33.79
CA LEU A 37 -0.10 -20.88 34.88
C LEU A 37 1.05 -21.78 34.38
N ASP A 38 0.77 -22.69 33.45
CA ASP A 38 1.76 -23.60 32.86
C ASP A 38 2.84 -22.82 32.08
N LEU A 39 2.44 -21.79 31.32
CA LEU A 39 3.38 -20.91 30.62
C LEU A 39 4.27 -20.14 31.60
N LEU A 40 3.68 -19.46 32.59
CA LEU A 40 4.43 -18.68 33.57
C LEU A 40 5.38 -19.57 34.40
N THR A 41 4.96 -20.80 34.70
CA THR A 41 5.80 -21.79 35.37
C THR A 41 6.99 -22.20 34.48
N THR A 42 6.76 -22.38 33.18
CA THR A 42 7.82 -22.67 32.21
C THR A 42 8.81 -21.50 32.11
N LEU A 43 8.31 -20.26 31.98
CA LEU A 43 9.12 -19.04 31.92
C LEU A 43 9.95 -18.82 33.19
N MET A 44 9.41 -19.15 34.36
CA MET A 44 10.13 -19.11 35.63
C MET A 44 11.32 -20.09 35.67
N THR A 45 11.23 -21.22 34.97
CA THR A 45 12.31 -22.23 34.91
C THR A 45 13.35 -21.98 33.82
N GLN A 46 13.12 -21.00 32.93
CA GLN A 46 14.06 -20.67 31.86
C GLN A 46 15.26 -19.87 32.37
N THR A 47 16.44 -20.20 31.86
CA THR A 47 17.69 -19.48 32.15
C THR A 47 17.86 -18.31 31.20
N GLY A 48 18.02 -17.10 31.74
CA GLY A 48 18.20 -15.87 30.97
C GLY A 48 19.05 -14.86 31.72
N THR A 49 18.93 -13.58 31.37
CA THR A 49 19.60 -12.51 32.13
C THR A 49 19.02 -12.39 33.54
N ALA A 50 19.78 -11.85 34.49
CA ALA A 50 19.32 -11.68 35.87
C ALA A 50 18.02 -10.85 35.98
N ARG A 51 17.83 -9.88 35.07
CA ARG A 51 16.64 -9.04 35.01
C ARG A 51 15.41 -9.78 34.49
N GLU A 52 15.57 -10.58 33.44
CA GLU A 52 14.47 -11.41 32.87
C GLU A 52 14.03 -12.48 33.85
N MET A 53 14.98 -13.18 34.48
CA MET A 53 14.67 -14.18 35.49
C MET A 53 13.90 -13.59 36.69
N GLN A 54 14.23 -12.36 37.10
CA GLN A 54 13.49 -11.65 38.14
C GLN A 54 12.08 -11.29 37.66
N SER A 55 11.94 -10.74 36.46
CA SER A 55 10.64 -10.39 35.87
C SER A 55 9.71 -11.59 35.74
N HIS A 56 10.23 -12.76 35.32
CA HIS A 56 9.43 -13.99 35.21
C HIS A 56 8.96 -14.48 36.58
N ARG A 57 9.81 -14.42 37.61
CA ARG A 57 9.41 -14.76 38.99
C ARG A 57 8.35 -13.81 39.52
N ASP A 58 8.48 -12.51 39.28
CA ASP A 58 7.53 -11.50 39.73
C ASP A 58 6.17 -11.64 39.02
N ALA A 59 6.15 -11.95 37.72
CA ALA A 59 4.93 -12.26 36.98
C ALA A 59 4.25 -13.53 37.49
N TRP A 60 5.01 -14.61 37.71
CA TRP A 60 4.49 -15.87 38.25
C TRP A 60 3.89 -15.69 39.66
N MET A 61 4.58 -14.98 40.56
CA MET A 61 4.08 -14.71 41.92
C MET A 61 2.81 -13.85 41.91
N ARG A 62 2.75 -12.80 41.09
CA ARG A 62 1.54 -11.95 40.98
C ARG A 62 0.37 -12.74 40.39
N TYR A 63 0.63 -13.57 39.38
CA TYR A 63 -0.41 -14.44 38.83
C TYR A 63 -0.93 -15.42 39.88
N GLN A 64 -0.06 -16.09 40.64
CA GLN A 64 -0.45 -17.00 41.71
C GLN A 64 -1.32 -16.33 42.80
N GLN A 65 -1.14 -15.03 43.03
CA GLN A 65 -1.94 -14.28 44.01
C GLN A 65 -3.31 -13.84 43.46
N HIS A 66 -3.41 -13.52 42.18
CA HIS A 66 -4.57 -12.84 41.60
C HIS A 66 -5.38 -13.68 40.58
N HIS A 67 -4.91 -14.85 40.17
CA HIS A 67 -5.57 -15.64 39.12
C HIS A 67 -7.01 -16.09 39.48
N ALA A 68 -7.26 -16.45 40.75
CA ALA A 68 -8.61 -16.78 41.23
C ALA A 68 -9.56 -15.57 41.14
N ALA A 69 -9.07 -14.37 41.47
CA ALA A 69 -9.86 -13.15 41.35
C ALA A 69 -10.13 -12.80 39.87
N TRP A 70 -9.17 -13.02 38.98
CA TRP A 70 -9.34 -12.81 37.55
C TRP A 70 -10.39 -13.74 36.96
N THR A 71 -10.28 -15.06 37.18
CA THR A 71 -11.21 -16.06 36.66
C THR A 71 -12.65 -15.84 37.15
N ASP A 72 -12.84 -15.56 38.44
CA ASP A 72 -14.16 -15.25 39.01
C ASP A 72 -14.78 -13.98 38.40
N ARG A 73 -13.96 -12.94 38.19
CA ARG A 73 -14.40 -11.67 37.60
C ARG A 73 -14.72 -11.81 36.12
N THR A 74 -13.90 -12.49 35.34
CA THR A 74 -14.18 -12.78 33.92
C THR A 74 -15.46 -13.60 33.77
N GLY A 75 -15.64 -14.65 34.57
CA GLY A 75 -16.86 -15.44 34.56
C GLY A 75 -18.10 -14.65 34.96
N LYS A 76 -17.97 -13.68 35.89
CA LYS A 76 -19.05 -12.77 36.24
C LYS A 76 -19.36 -11.80 35.10
N ALA A 77 -18.35 -11.17 34.50
CA ALA A 77 -18.50 -10.23 33.41
C ALA A 77 -19.19 -10.84 32.18
N TRP A 78 -18.81 -12.07 31.79
CA TRP A 78 -19.47 -12.79 30.71
C TRP A 78 -20.93 -13.15 31.02
N ARG A 79 -21.27 -13.46 32.28
CA ARG A 79 -22.66 -13.68 32.72
C ARG A 79 -23.47 -12.40 32.73
N ASP A 80 -22.89 -11.29 33.17
CA ASP A 80 -23.55 -9.99 33.22
C ASP A 80 -23.84 -9.46 31.79
N ALA A 81 -23.01 -9.82 30.80
CA ALA A 81 -23.21 -9.51 29.39
C ALA A 81 -24.43 -10.20 28.75
N LEU A 82 -25.10 -11.15 29.44
CA LEU A 82 -26.38 -11.73 29.00
C LEU A 82 -27.59 -10.80 29.23
N ALA A 83 -27.44 -9.77 30.07
CA ALA A 83 -28.50 -8.79 30.27
C ALA A 83 -28.72 -7.99 28.98
N PRO A 84 -29.98 -7.74 28.56
CA PRO A 84 -30.23 -6.91 27.39
C PRO A 84 -29.69 -5.51 27.65
N HIS A 85 -28.65 -5.12 26.91
CA HIS A 85 -28.16 -3.76 26.88
C HIS A 85 -29.23 -2.88 26.23
N SER A 86 -30.15 -2.32 27.04
CA SER A 86 -30.83 -1.11 26.61
C SER A 86 -29.74 -0.08 26.46
N SER A 87 -29.43 0.33 25.22
CA SER A 87 -28.53 1.44 24.91
C SER A 87 -28.86 2.64 25.80
N THR A 88 -28.15 2.78 26.92
CA THR A 88 -28.39 3.83 27.92
C THR A 88 -27.88 5.20 27.47
N THR A 89 -27.39 5.31 26.24
CA THR A 89 -27.08 6.58 25.57
C THR A 89 -28.31 7.39 25.15
N ARG A 90 -29.55 6.87 25.29
CA ARG A 90 -30.80 7.65 25.09
C ARG A 90 -31.66 7.88 26.33
N GLY A 91 -31.26 7.38 27.51
CA GLY A 91 -32.06 7.48 28.74
C GLY A 91 -31.43 8.32 29.87
N ALA A 92 -30.09 8.43 29.92
CA ALA A 92 -29.41 9.16 30.99
C ALA A 92 -29.34 10.69 30.79
N LEU A 93 -29.70 11.18 29.60
CA LEU A 93 -29.71 12.62 29.29
C LEU A 93 -31.02 13.34 29.67
N ALA A 94 -32.01 12.64 30.24
CA ALA A 94 -33.30 13.22 30.57
C ALA A 94 -33.63 13.29 32.08
N ALA A 95 -32.74 12.83 32.97
CA ALA A 95 -33.05 12.76 34.41
C ALA A 95 -32.09 13.51 35.36
N ASN A 96 -30.94 14.00 34.91
CA ASN A 96 -30.09 14.87 35.74
C ASN A 96 -29.56 16.03 34.90
N GLY A 97 -30.13 17.22 35.13
CA GLY A 97 -29.61 18.48 34.62
C GLY A 97 -28.29 18.84 35.30
N ALA A 98 -27.19 18.26 34.84
CA ALA A 98 -25.84 18.70 35.13
C ALA A 98 -24.95 18.36 33.92
N ASN A 99 -24.11 19.32 33.52
CA ASN A 99 -23.25 19.36 32.34
C ASN A 99 -22.69 18.00 31.85
N PRO A 100 -22.55 17.79 30.53
CA PRO A 100 -21.73 16.71 29.99
C PRO A 100 -20.26 17.00 30.31
N GLN A 101 -19.77 16.45 31.41
CA GLN A 101 -18.33 16.35 31.63
C GLN A 101 -17.79 15.29 30.68
N PHE A 102 -17.02 15.74 29.69
CA PHE A 102 -16.08 14.88 28.98
C PHE A 102 -15.06 14.37 30.02
N GLU A 103 -15.32 13.21 30.62
CA GLU A 103 -14.27 12.48 31.33
C GLU A 103 -13.27 12.00 30.27
N LEU A 104 -12.03 12.49 30.40
CA LEU A 104 -10.87 11.93 29.71
C LEU A 104 -10.83 10.43 30.05
N LEU A 105 -11.13 9.59 29.06
CA LEU A 105 -10.76 8.17 29.11
C LEU A 105 -9.24 8.14 29.34
N SER A 106 -8.80 7.53 30.43
CA SER A 106 -7.37 7.37 30.69
C SER A 106 -6.72 6.57 29.56
N ASP A 107 -5.46 6.87 29.24
CA ASP A 107 -4.67 6.15 28.22
C ASP A 107 -4.72 4.63 28.44
N ASP A 108 -4.85 4.20 29.70
CA ASP A 108 -4.98 2.82 30.13
C ASP A 108 -6.23 2.11 29.56
N VAL A 109 -7.37 2.80 29.44
CA VAL A 109 -8.60 2.24 28.87
C VAL A 109 -8.48 2.08 27.36
N VAL A 110 -7.78 3.01 26.70
CA VAL A 110 -7.54 2.94 25.24
C VAL A 110 -6.58 1.79 24.93
N GLU A 111 -5.51 1.64 25.70
CA GLU A 111 -4.55 0.54 25.54
C GLU A 111 -5.18 -0.84 25.78
N ASN A 112 -6.06 -0.97 26.78
CA ASN A 112 -6.83 -2.21 27.01
C ASN A 112 -7.70 -2.56 25.79
N LYS A 113 -8.36 -1.56 25.18
CA LYS A 113 -9.16 -1.76 23.96
C LYS A 113 -8.29 -2.13 22.76
N ILE A 114 -7.09 -1.56 22.63
CA ILE A 114 -6.15 -1.92 21.56
C ILE A 114 -5.69 -3.39 21.71
N LEU A 115 -5.31 -3.79 22.92
CA LEU A 115 -4.87 -5.17 23.18
C LEU A 115 -6.02 -6.17 22.98
N ALA A 116 -7.20 -5.87 23.50
CA ALA A 116 -8.41 -6.68 23.27
C ALA A 116 -8.76 -6.79 21.79
N SER A 117 -8.65 -5.70 21.02
CA SER A 117 -8.89 -5.69 19.57
C SER A 117 -7.89 -6.55 18.81
N ARG A 118 -6.59 -6.47 19.14
CA ARG A 118 -5.55 -7.34 18.56
C ARG A 118 -5.81 -8.81 18.86
N MET A 119 -6.13 -9.12 20.12
CA MET A 119 -6.47 -10.49 20.53
C MET A 119 -7.73 -10.99 19.80
N ALA A 120 -8.74 -10.15 19.66
CA ALA A 120 -9.96 -10.47 18.94
C ALA A 120 -9.72 -10.70 17.44
N LEU A 121 -8.81 -9.97 16.77
CA LEU A 121 -8.47 -10.23 15.37
C LEU A 121 -7.94 -11.65 15.17
N THR A 122 -6.96 -12.06 15.99
CA THR A 122 -6.38 -13.41 15.93
C THR A 122 -7.42 -14.50 16.25
N VAL A 123 -8.24 -14.28 17.27
CA VAL A 123 -9.31 -15.22 17.66
C VAL A 123 -10.38 -15.32 16.57
N SER A 124 -10.82 -14.19 16.02
CA SER A 124 -11.83 -14.10 14.95
C SER A 124 -11.41 -14.83 13.68
N GLU A 125 -10.13 -14.74 13.29
CA GLU A 125 -9.61 -15.47 12.13
C GLU A 125 -9.81 -16.99 12.27
N GLN A 126 -9.49 -17.54 13.45
CA GLN A 126 -9.60 -18.97 13.74
C GLN A 126 -11.04 -19.48 13.86
N VAL A 127 -11.96 -18.64 14.34
CA VAL A 127 -13.36 -19.02 14.58
C VAL A 127 -14.35 -18.58 13.49
N SER A 128 -13.86 -17.84 12.48
CA SER A 128 -14.64 -17.18 11.41
C SER A 128 -15.76 -18.04 10.83
N GLN A 129 -15.45 -19.25 10.37
CA GLN A 129 -16.43 -20.14 9.74
C GLN A 129 -17.61 -20.51 10.67
N GLN A 130 -17.32 -20.82 11.94
CA GLN A 130 -18.33 -21.22 12.91
C GLN A 130 -19.14 -20.00 13.37
N PHE A 131 -18.45 -18.87 13.60
CA PHE A 131 -19.07 -17.62 14.00
C PHE A 131 -19.99 -17.05 12.91
N ASP A 132 -19.58 -17.03 11.63
CA ASP A 132 -20.41 -16.51 10.54
C ASP A 132 -21.71 -17.29 10.39
N THR A 133 -21.64 -18.62 10.51
CA THR A 133 -22.82 -19.49 10.48
C THR A 133 -23.77 -19.16 11.64
N LEU A 134 -23.23 -18.95 12.84
CA LEU A 134 -24.00 -18.58 14.03
C LEU A 134 -24.60 -17.19 13.91
N ARG A 135 -23.83 -16.21 13.40
CA ARG A 135 -24.25 -14.83 13.16
C ARG A 135 -25.43 -14.79 12.19
N GLN A 136 -25.34 -15.48 11.06
CA GLN A 136 -26.42 -15.53 10.07
C GLN A 136 -27.71 -16.16 10.64
N ARG A 137 -27.58 -17.24 11.42
CA ARG A 137 -28.72 -17.88 12.08
C ARG A 137 -29.35 -16.97 13.14
N THR A 138 -28.53 -16.32 13.95
CA THR A 138 -29.01 -15.38 14.98
C THR A 138 -29.67 -14.15 14.35
N GLN A 139 -29.09 -13.61 13.27
CA GLN A 139 -29.69 -12.53 12.47
C GLN A 139 -31.04 -12.94 11.87
N SER A 140 -31.17 -14.19 11.40
CA SER A 140 -32.45 -14.71 10.88
C SER A 140 -33.54 -14.82 11.95
N LEU A 141 -33.17 -15.08 13.20
CA LEU A 141 -34.09 -15.19 14.34
C LEU A 141 -34.53 -13.83 14.87
N GLU A 142 -33.61 -12.86 14.92
CA GLU A 142 -33.86 -11.55 15.54
C GLU A 142 -34.29 -10.48 14.53
N GLY A 143 -33.95 -10.65 13.25
CA GLY A 143 -34.24 -9.70 12.18
C GLY A 143 -33.36 -8.44 12.21
N GLN A 144 -32.31 -8.45 13.03
CA GLN A 144 -31.35 -7.37 13.25
C GLN A 144 -29.93 -7.95 13.27
N GLU A 145 -28.94 -7.12 12.95
CA GLU A 145 -27.53 -7.51 13.14
C GLU A 145 -27.15 -7.52 14.62
N LEU A 146 -26.12 -8.31 14.97
CA LEU A 146 -25.56 -8.36 16.32
C LEU A 146 -24.94 -7.00 16.68
N ASP A 147 -25.27 -6.49 17.86
CA ASP A 147 -24.68 -5.27 18.43
C ASP A 147 -23.16 -5.43 18.62
N SER A 148 -22.39 -4.34 18.63
CA SER A 148 -20.95 -4.37 18.93
C SER A 148 -20.64 -4.88 20.34
N SER A 149 -21.59 -4.77 21.26
CA SER A 149 -21.49 -5.24 22.64
C SER A 149 -22.05 -6.66 22.87
N ASP A 150 -22.52 -7.33 21.82
CA ASP A 150 -23.13 -8.66 21.96
C ASP A 150 -22.08 -9.71 22.34
N ILE A 151 -22.35 -10.47 23.41
CA ILE A 151 -21.44 -11.51 23.93
C ILE A 151 -21.13 -12.62 22.93
N LEU A 152 -21.95 -12.81 21.89
CA LEU A 152 -21.66 -13.76 20.81
C LEU A 152 -20.50 -13.31 19.91
N ARG A 153 -20.09 -12.05 19.98
CA ARG A 153 -18.99 -11.51 19.18
C ARG A 153 -17.65 -11.81 19.87
N PRO A 154 -16.64 -12.34 19.15
CA PRO A 154 -15.31 -12.55 19.71
C PRO A 154 -14.72 -11.27 20.31
N GLU A 155 -15.01 -10.10 19.71
CA GLU A 155 -14.54 -8.81 20.19
C GLU A 155 -15.04 -8.49 21.61
N ALA A 156 -16.32 -8.79 21.91
CA ALA A 156 -16.90 -8.55 23.23
C ALA A 156 -16.32 -9.51 24.29
N VAL A 157 -16.09 -10.78 23.92
CA VAL A 157 -15.47 -11.77 24.81
C VAL A 157 -14.04 -11.36 25.18
N CYS A 158 -13.24 -11.01 24.18
CA CYS A 158 -11.84 -10.60 24.35
C CYS A 158 -11.72 -9.31 25.17
N LEU A 159 -12.59 -8.33 24.93
CA LEU A 159 -12.60 -7.08 25.68
C LEU A 159 -12.84 -7.31 27.17
N LEU A 160 -13.90 -8.05 27.51
CA LEU A 160 -14.21 -8.37 28.91
C LEU A 160 -13.08 -9.16 29.57
N LEU A 161 -12.42 -10.08 28.86
CA LEU A 161 -11.30 -10.84 29.42
C LEU A 161 -10.10 -9.94 29.77
N VAL A 162 -9.75 -8.99 28.91
CA VAL A 162 -8.63 -8.05 29.11
C VAL A 162 -8.93 -7.03 30.19
N GLU A 163 -10.15 -6.47 30.20
CA GLU A 163 -10.57 -5.53 31.25
C GLU A 163 -10.52 -6.18 32.64
N GLN A 164 -11.03 -7.41 32.76
CA GLN A 164 -11.02 -8.13 34.03
C GLN A 164 -9.62 -8.57 34.48
N TRP A 165 -8.66 -8.74 33.56
CA TRP A 165 -7.24 -8.98 33.90
C TRP A 165 -6.66 -7.79 34.68
N VAL A 166 -6.80 -6.58 34.12
CA VAL A 166 -6.27 -5.36 34.74
C VAL A 166 -7.00 -5.04 36.03
N GLU A 167 -8.32 -5.19 36.04
CA GLU A 167 -9.13 -4.97 37.24
C GLU A 167 -8.79 -5.94 38.38
N ALA A 168 -8.37 -7.18 38.07
CA ALA A 168 -7.95 -8.17 39.07
C ALA A 168 -6.61 -7.81 39.76
N GLY A 169 -5.92 -6.76 39.31
CA GLY A 169 -4.64 -6.32 39.84
C GLY A 169 -3.44 -6.88 39.09
N LEU A 170 -3.65 -7.59 37.97
CA LEU A 170 -2.58 -8.07 37.12
C LEU A 170 -2.16 -6.97 36.13
N PRO A 171 -0.86 -6.70 35.97
CA PRO A 171 -0.41 -5.65 35.07
C PRO A 171 -0.56 -6.07 33.60
N ARG A 172 -0.64 -5.08 32.71
CA ARG A 172 -0.65 -5.29 31.25
C ARG A 172 0.64 -5.93 30.73
N THR A 173 1.78 -5.65 31.35
CA THR A 173 3.07 -6.24 30.96
C THR A 173 3.04 -7.76 31.07
N ASP A 174 2.37 -8.29 32.10
CA ASP A 174 2.25 -9.73 32.32
C ASP A 174 1.18 -10.33 31.40
N LEU A 175 0.19 -9.55 30.97
CA LEU A 175 -0.76 -9.99 29.93
C LEU A 175 -0.06 -10.16 28.58
N GLN A 176 0.82 -9.23 28.22
CA GLN A 176 1.57 -9.26 26.95
C GLN A 176 2.50 -10.47 26.84
N THR A 177 3.02 -10.99 27.96
CA THR A 177 3.87 -12.20 27.94
C THR A 177 3.06 -13.49 27.76
N VAL A 178 1.78 -13.49 28.15
CA VAL A 178 0.92 -14.68 28.10
C VAL A 178 -0.14 -14.62 26.99
N VAL A 179 -0.20 -13.52 26.22
CA VAL A 179 -1.29 -13.26 25.26
C VAL A 179 -1.38 -14.31 24.17
N ASP A 180 -0.26 -14.81 23.65
CA ASP A 180 -0.24 -15.78 22.55
C ASP A 180 -0.83 -17.15 22.91
N PRO A 181 -0.41 -17.82 24.01
CA PRO A 181 -1.06 -19.06 24.43
C PRO A 181 -2.49 -18.83 24.93
N LEU A 182 -2.75 -17.71 25.60
CA LEU A 182 -4.09 -17.36 26.10
C LEU A 182 -5.10 -17.17 24.95
N GLN A 183 -4.73 -16.43 23.90
CA GLN A 183 -5.60 -16.19 22.75
C GLN A 183 -5.82 -17.47 21.93
N ARG A 184 -4.81 -18.34 21.84
CA ARG A 184 -4.94 -19.64 21.15
C ARG A 184 -5.92 -20.57 21.86
N GLU A 185 -5.83 -20.68 23.19
CA GLU A 185 -6.80 -21.50 23.92
C GLU A 185 -8.19 -20.87 23.99
N LEU A 186 -8.27 -19.53 24.05
CA LEU A 186 -9.55 -18.83 23.94
C LEU A 186 -10.21 -19.11 22.59
N ALA A 187 -9.45 -19.10 21.48
CA ALA A 187 -9.95 -19.44 20.16
C ALA A 187 -10.48 -20.88 20.07
N ASN A 188 -9.75 -21.86 20.62
CA ASN A 188 -10.20 -23.25 20.71
C ASN A 188 -11.52 -23.37 21.48
N LEU A 189 -11.62 -22.69 22.62
CA LEU A 189 -12.82 -22.67 23.45
C LEU A 189 -14.00 -22.04 22.69
N LEU A 190 -13.79 -20.87 22.07
CA LEU A 190 -14.84 -20.20 21.29
C LEU A 190 -15.29 -21.03 20.09
N GLN A 191 -14.36 -21.65 19.37
CA GLN A 191 -14.68 -22.54 18.24
C GLN A 191 -15.61 -23.68 18.68
N LYS A 192 -15.27 -24.35 19.79
CA LYS A 192 -16.07 -25.42 20.38
C LYS A 192 -17.46 -24.95 20.78
N GLN A 193 -17.58 -23.78 21.42
CA GLN A 193 -18.87 -23.26 21.86
C GLN A 193 -19.73 -22.72 20.70
N TYR A 194 -19.14 -22.08 19.70
CA TYR A 194 -19.87 -21.70 18.49
C TYR A 194 -20.40 -22.92 17.73
N GLN A 195 -19.61 -23.99 17.63
CA GLN A 195 -20.06 -25.24 17.05
C GLN A 195 -21.24 -25.84 17.85
N ALA A 196 -21.16 -25.87 19.19
CA ALA A 196 -22.24 -26.37 20.04
C ALA A 196 -23.55 -25.57 19.89
N VAL A 197 -23.46 -24.24 19.80
CA VAL A 197 -24.62 -23.37 19.55
C VAL A 197 -25.16 -23.57 18.14
N ASN A 198 -24.29 -23.76 17.14
CA ASN A 198 -24.71 -24.08 15.79
C ASN A 198 -25.45 -25.43 15.70
N VAL A 199 -25.01 -26.45 16.44
CA VAL A 199 -25.72 -27.74 16.54
C VAL A 199 -27.09 -27.54 17.20
N PHE A 200 -27.15 -26.77 18.29
CA PHE A 200 -28.41 -26.42 18.94
C PHE A 200 -29.39 -25.71 17.98
N TYR A 201 -28.91 -24.75 17.19
CA TYR A 201 -29.76 -24.09 16.18
C TYR A 201 -30.29 -25.07 15.12
N VAL A 202 -29.49 -26.05 14.69
CA VAL A 202 -29.94 -27.09 13.75
C VAL A 202 -31.00 -27.99 14.37
N GLU A 203 -30.80 -28.43 15.62
CA GLU A 203 -31.79 -29.25 16.36
C GLU A 203 -33.14 -28.54 16.52
N GLN A 204 -33.12 -27.22 16.63
CA GLN A 204 -34.31 -26.38 16.74
C GLN A 204 -34.89 -25.96 15.37
N GLY A 205 -34.35 -26.50 14.27
CA GLY A 205 -34.86 -26.27 12.91
C GLY A 205 -34.51 -24.91 12.28
N VAL A 206 -33.48 -24.22 12.78
CA VAL A 206 -33.03 -22.91 12.26
C VAL A 206 -32.07 -23.13 11.08
N THR A 207 -32.57 -22.92 9.85
CA THR A 207 -31.79 -23.10 8.61
C THR A 207 -31.05 -21.82 8.17
N PRO A 208 -29.82 -21.90 7.63
CA PRO A 208 -29.10 -20.76 7.07
C PRO A 208 -29.85 -20.14 5.86
N GLN A 209 -29.86 -18.80 5.74
CA GLN A 209 -30.57 -18.08 4.67
C GLN A 209 -30.01 -18.27 3.24
N ALA A 210 -28.96 -19.08 3.05
CA ALA A 210 -28.35 -19.31 1.73
C ALA A 210 -29.35 -19.90 0.69
N ASP A 211 -30.40 -20.60 1.14
CA ASP A 211 -31.38 -21.27 0.27
C ASP A 211 -32.52 -20.38 -0.26
N LEU A 212 -32.62 -19.11 0.16
CA LEU A 212 -33.64 -18.19 -0.38
C LEU A 212 -33.29 -17.64 -1.78
N LYS A 213 -32.00 -17.65 -2.16
CA LYS A 213 -31.56 -17.28 -3.52
C LYS A 213 -31.95 -18.32 -4.57
N SER A 214 -32.25 -19.56 -4.19
CA SER A 214 -32.64 -20.64 -5.12
C SER A 214 -34.13 -20.63 -5.50
N ARG A 215 -34.98 -19.86 -4.78
CA ARG A 215 -36.44 -19.84 -4.98
C ARG A 215 -37.01 -18.64 -5.73
N VAL A 216 -36.17 -17.71 -6.21
CA VAL A 216 -36.63 -16.52 -6.99
C VAL A 216 -36.32 -16.62 -8.49
N ARG A 217 -35.77 -17.74 -8.99
CA ARG A 217 -35.48 -17.90 -10.43
C ARG A 217 -36.06 -19.19 -11.02
N ARG A 218 -37.39 -19.32 -11.02
CA ARG A 218 -38.12 -20.23 -11.92
C ARG A 218 -39.46 -19.64 -12.37
N THR A 219 -39.37 -18.75 -13.35
CA THR A 219 -40.39 -18.58 -14.40
C THR A 219 -39.66 -18.45 -15.74
N ALA A 220 -40.04 -19.33 -16.67
CA ALA A 220 -39.79 -19.45 -18.12
C ALA A 220 -38.72 -18.53 -18.80
N GLY A 221 -37.82 -18.99 -19.67
CA GLY A 221 -37.64 -20.26 -20.37
C GLY A 221 -36.41 -20.17 -21.29
N GLY A 222 -36.00 -21.28 -21.90
CA GLY A 222 -34.95 -21.34 -22.93
C GLY A 222 -33.81 -22.29 -22.58
N ALA A 223 -33.95 -23.56 -22.95
CA ALA A 223 -32.92 -24.58 -22.87
C ALA A 223 -31.93 -24.45 -24.02
N ILE A 224 -30.62 -24.47 -23.73
CA ILE A 224 -29.61 -25.13 -24.57
C ILE A 224 -28.60 -25.83 -23.64
N THR A 225 -28.37 -27.09 -23.97
CA THR A 225 -27.60 -28.13 -23.30
C THR A 225 -26.09 -27.96 -23.43
N GLY A 226 -25.35 -28.32 -22.37
CA GLY A 226 -23.89 -28.49 -22.40
C GLY A 226 -23.26 -28.71 -21.01
N SER A 227 -23.45 -29.91 -20.43
CA SER A 227 -22.69 -30.45 -19.28
C SER A 227 -21.23 -30.76 -19.67
N GLY A 228 -20.21 -30.70 -18.81
CA GLY A 228 -20.15 -30.43 -17.38
C GLY A 228 -18.75 -30.69 -16.78
N GLY A 229 -18.65 -30.52 -15.46
CA GLY A 229 -17.56 -30.95 -14.56
C GLY A 229 -16.34 -30.01 -14.50
N SER A 230 -15.83 -29.53 -13.37
CA SER A 230 -15.98 -29.94 -11.96
C SER A 230 -15.50 -28.83 -11.02
N ASN A 231 -16.09 -28.80 -9.83
CA ASN A 231 -15.78 -27.94 -8.69
C ASN A 231 -14.29 -27.76 -8.40
N ASP A 232 -13.89 -26.50 -8.18
CA ASP A 232 -12.99 -26.19 -7.07
C ASP A 232 -13.49 -24.93 -6.36
N SER A 233 -13.53 -24.99 -5.03
CA SER A 233 -14.08 -23.96 -4.15
C SER A 233 -12.90 -23.22 -3.52
N GLY A 234 -12.67 -21.99 -3.96
CA GLY A 234 -11.68 -21.10 -3.36
C GLY A 234 -12.16 -19.66 -3.42
N ALA A 235 -12.38 -19.06 -2.26
CA ALA A 235 -12.69 -17.65 -2.11
C ALA A 235 -11.47 -16.82 -2.58
N GLY A 236 -11.54 -16.36 -3.83
CA GLY A 236 -10.56 -15.44 -4.43
C GLY A 236 -11.06 -14.82 -5.76
N GLY A 237 -12.38 -14.86 -6.00
CA GLY A 237 -12.97 -14.95 -7.33
C GLY A 237 -12.99 -13.68 -8.21
N LEU A 238 -12.40 -12.56 -7.80
CA LEU A 238 -12.36 -11.34 -8.64
C LEU A 238 -10.92 -10.91 -8.95
N ALA A 239 -10.02 -10.95 -7.96
CA ALA A 239 -8.61 -10.61 -8.17
C ALA A 239 -7.87 -11.68 -9.00
N SER A 240 -8.12 -12.96 -8.74
CA SER A 240 -7.53 -14.07 -9.53
C SER A 240 -8.09 -14.12 -10.96
N GLN A 241 -9.36 -13.73 -11.14
CA GLN A 241 -9.97 -13.61 -12.47
C GLN A 241 -9.39 -12.43 -13.27
N ALA A 242 -9.17 -11.27 -12.65
CA ALA A 242 -8.53 -10.14 -13.31
C ALA A 242 -7.08 -10.48 -13.71
N LEU A 243 -6.31 -11.11 -12.82
CA LEU A 243 -4.95 -11.57 -13.14
C LEU A 243 -4.93 -12.64 -14.23
N ALA A 244 -5.86 -13.60 -14.19
CA ALA A 244 -5.97 -14.63 -15.23
C ALA A 244 -6.33 -14.01 -16.59
N GLN A 245 -7.29 -13.08 -16.63
CA GLN A 245 -7.68 -12.38 -17.86
C GLN A 245 -6.55 -11.52 -18.43
N THR A 246 -5.80 -10.81 -17.59
CA THR A 246 -4.65 -10.01 -18.03
C THR A 246 -3.48 -10.90 -18.45
N ARG A 247 -3.25 -12.04 -17.78
CA ARG A 247 -2.25 -13.05 -18.16
C ARG A 247 -2.60 -13.69 -19.50
N ASP A 248 -3.86 -14.02 -19.74
CA ASP A 248 -4.35 -14.57 -21.00
C ASP A 248 -4.27 -13.52 -22.12
N ALA A 249 -4.56 -12.25 -21.82
CA ALA A 249 -4.39 -11.14 -22.78
C ALA A 249 -2.91 -10.89 -23.13
N MET A 250 -1.99 -11.01 -22.16
CA MET A 250 -0.54 -10.92 -22.40
C MET A 250 0.00 -12.16 -23.14
N ALA A 251 -0.48 -13.35 -22.82
CA ALA A 251 -0.12 -14.59 -23.51
C ALA A 251 -0.60 -14.58 -24.97
N ALA A 252 -1.83 -14.10 -25.22
CA ALA A 252 -2.37 -13.91 -26.55
C ALA A 252 -1.57 -12.88 -27.38
N ALA A 253 -0.99 -11.85 -26.74
CA ALA A 253 -0.11 -10.88 -27.38
C ALA A 253 1.30 -11.44 -27.71
N ARG A 254 1.75 -12.50 -27.02
CA ARG A 254 3.04 -13.18 -27.26
C ARG A 254 2.95 -14.39 -28.19
N GLY A 255 1.77 -14.97 -28.40
CA GLY A 255 1.56 -16.23 -29.13
C GLY A 255 1.75 -16.20 -30.65
N GLY A 256 2.21 -15.08 -31.22
CA GLY A 256 2.36 -14.90 -32.67
C GLY A 256 3.75 -15.18 -33.23
N MET A 257 4.48 -16.21 -32.79
CA MET A 257 5.73 -16.63 -33.44
C MET A 257 5.93 -18.16 -33.36
N VAL A 258 5.65 -18.85 -34.47
CA VAL A 258 6.14 -20.20 -34.74
C VAL A 258 7.31 -20.08 -35.71
N PRO A 259 8.52 -20.58 -35.39
CA PRO A 259 9.61 -20.62 -36.36
C PRO A 259 9.47 -21.88 -37.24
N PRO A 260 9.63 -21.80 -38.58
CA PRO A 260 9.77 -23.00 -39.39
C PRO A 260 11.24 -23.44 -39.41
N GLN A 261 11.48 -24.70 -39.11
CA GLN A 261 12.80 -25.34 -39.17
C GLN A 261 12.88 -26.20 -40.43
N GLY A 262 13.85 -25.90 -41.32
CA GLY A 262 14.51 -26.91 -42.17
C GLY A 262 14.43 -26.77 -43.71
N GLY A 263 15.52 -26.27 -44.32
CA GLY A 263 16.25 -27.02 -45.37
C GLY A 263 16.33 -26.49 -46.83
N ARG A 264 17.43 -25.79 -47.16
CA ARG A 264 18.44 -26.05 -48.24
C ARG A 264 18.96 -24.80 -48.98
N PRO A 265 20.23 -24.77 -49.47
CA PRO A 265 20.94 -23.52 -49.82
C PRO A 265 21.23 -23.31 -51.34
N MET A 266 21.64 -22.07 -51.66
CA MET A 266 22.38 -21.53 -52.84
C MET A 266 21.57 -20.95 -54.03
N PRO A 267 22.15 -20.02 -54.86
CA PRO A 267 23.10 -18.92 -54.60
C PRO A 267 22.69 -17.57 -55.28
N GLN A 268 23.61 -16.60 -55.30
CA GLN A 268 23.47 -15.14 -55.40
C GLN A 268 23.36 -14.49 -56.81
N HIS A 269 22.76 -13.27 -56.82
CA HIS A 269 22.96 -12.06 -57.68
C HIS A 269 22.43 -12.00 -59.15
N PRO A 270 22.24 -10.80 -59.78
CA PRO A 270 21.59 -9.54 -59.30
C PRO A 270 20.67 -8.83 -60.35
N SER A 271 19.95 -7.78 -59.90
CA SER A 271 19.47 -6.59 -60.65
C SER A 271 18.32 -6.68 -61.69
N ARG A 272 17.16 -6.04 -61.39
CA ARG A 272 16.54 -4.98 -62.26
C ARG A 272 15.33 -4.26 -61.60
N MET A 273 15.19 -2.98 -61.95
CA MET A 273 14.13 -2.00 -61.60
C MET A 273 12.71 -2.35 -62.14
N PRO A 274 11.63 -1.68 -61.67
CA PRO A 274 10.24 -2.11 -61.81
C PRO A 274 9.45 -1.37 -62.93
N PRO A 275 8.22 -1.82 -63.26
CA PRO A 275 7.19 -0.95 -63.83
C PRO A 275 5.90 -0.84 -62.97
N PRO A 276 5.04 0.17 -63.23
CA PRO A 276 4.14 0.75 -62.24
C PRO A 276 2.66 0.37 -62.42
N GLY A 277 1.89 0.38 -61.31
CA GLY A 277 0.42 0.43 -61.37
C GLY A 277 -0.31 0.08 -60.06
N TYR A 278 -0.98 1.09 -59.47
CA TYR A 278 -2.13 1.02 -58.54
C TYR A 278 -1.88 0.64 -57.05
N PRO A 279 -2.79 1.01 -56.13
CA PRO A 279 -2.72 2.20 -55.27
C PRO A 279 -2.30 1.86 -53.83
N GLN A 280 -1.73 2.85 -53.15
CA GLN A 280 -1.26 2.76 -51.76
C GLN A 280 -2.42 2.48 -50.79
N HIS A 281 -2.50 1.25 -50.26
CA HIS A 281 -3.28 0.89 -49.08
C HIS A 281 -2.40 0.05 -48.14
N GLY A 282 -2.33 0.48 -46.89
CA GLY A 282 -1.89 -0.33 -45.75
C GLY A 282 -0.39 -0.57 -45.66
N MET A 283 0.33 0.30 -44.93
CA MET A 283 1.60 -0.10 -44.31
C MET A 283 1.25 -1.13 -43.21
N PRO A 284 1.77 -2.37 -43.25
CA PRO A 284 1.55 -3.32 -42.18
C PRO A 284 2.53 -3.06 -41.03
N THR A 285 1.98 -2.72 -39.86
CA THR A 285 2.18 -3.34 -38.53
C THR A 285 3.52 -4.00 -38.12
N ALA A 286 4.65 -3.73 -38.77
CA ALA A 286 5.96 -4.25 -38.36
C ALA A 286 6.63 -3.43 -37.23
N PHE A 287 6.11 -2.26 -36.89
CA PHE A 287 6.59 -1.43 -35.77
C PHE A 287 5.83 -1.65 -34.45
N ALA A 288 4.81 -2.52 -34.42
CA ALA A 288 3.91 -2.66 -33.27
C ALA A 288 4.37 -3.68 -32.20
N THR A 289 5.38 -4.50 -32.49
CA THR A 289 5.79 -5.62 -31.62
C THR A 289 6.74 -5.25 -30.48
N GLY A 290 7.22 -4.00 -30.41
CA GLY A 290 8.13 -3.52 -29.35
C GLY A 290 7.54 -2.53 -28.35
N MET A 291 6.22 -2.29 -28.36
CA MET A 291 5.61 -1.26 -27.51
C MET A 291 5.21 -1.81 -26.14
N THR A 292 5.67 -1.16 -25.08
CA THR A 292 5.25 -1.46 -23.70
C THR A 292 3.73 -1.32 -23.53
N PRO A 293 3.13 -2.01 -22.56
CA PRO A 293 1.71 -1.82 -22.22
C PRO A 293 1.35 -0.35 -21.99
N LEU A 294 2.21 0.42 -21.30
CA LEU A 294 2.01 1.86 -21.08
C LEU A 294 2.09 2.67 -22.38
N ALA A 295 3.03 2.36 -23.28
CA ALA A 295 3.10 3.04 -24.57
C ALA A 295 1.85 2.75 -25.43
N ARG A 296 1.31 1.53 -25.35
CA ARG A 296 0.02 1.17 -25.96
C ARG A 296 -1.15 1.90 -25.31
N ALA A 297 -1.19 2.02 -23.99
CA ALA A 297 -2.22 2.77 -23.27
C ALA A 297 -2.19 4.25 -23.68
N ARG A 298 -1.01 4.89 -23.74
CA ARG A 298 -0.83 6.27 -24.24
C ARG A 298 -1.31 6.43 -25.68
N GLN A 299 -1.01 5.48 -26.57
CA GLN A 299 -1.51 5.53 -27.95
C GLN A 299 -3.03 5.45 -28.04
N ARG A 300 -3.68 4.55 -27.29
CA ARG A 300 -5.14 4.48 -27.22
C ARG A 300 -5.73 5.79 -26.68
N ALA A 301 -5.12 6.35 -25.64
CA ALA A 301 -5.51 7.63 -25.06
C ALA A 301 -5.52 8.76 -26.10
N HIS A 302 -4.44 8.88 -26.87
CA HIS A 302 -4.36 9.86 -27.96
C HIS A 302 -5.39 9.59 -29.07
N GLY A 303 -5.71 8.33 -29.36
CA GLY A 303 -6.78 7.96 -30.30
C GLY A 303 -8.15 8.47 -29.86
N VAL A 304 -8.52 8.27 -28.59
CA VAL A 304 -9.77 8.77 -28.00
C VAL A 304 -9.83 10.30 -28.07
N MET A 305 -8.75 11.01 -27.72
CA MET A 305 -8.71 12.47 -27.84
C MET A 305 -8.83 12.95 -29.29
N GLY A 306 -8.24 12.23 -30.24
CA GLY A 306 -8.36 12.51 -31.66
C GLY A 306 -9.80 12.37 -32.18
N GLN A 307 -10.52 11.34 -31.72
CA GLN A 307 -11.94 11.15 -32.04
C GLN A 307 -12.81 12.25 -31.45
N LEU A 308 -12.59 12.59 -30.17
CA LEU A 308 -13.33 13.66 -29.51
C LEU A 308 -13.11 15.02 -30.19
N ARG A 309 -11.85 15.33 -30.52
CA ARG A 309 -11.51 16.52 -31.30
C ARG A 309 -12.28 16.56 -32.61
N ARG A 310 -12.25 15.46 -33.37
CA ARG A 310 -12.97 15.37 -34.64
C ARG A 310 -14.46 15.64 -34.45
N LEU A 311 -15.09 15.02 -33.45
CA LEU A 311 -16.51 15.20 -33.12
C LEU A 311 -16.85 16.66 -32.81
N LEU A 312 -16.05 17.33 -31.99
CA LEU A 312 -16.29 18.74 -31.63
C LEU A 312 -16.03 19.71 -32.79
N THR A 313 -15.08 19.41 -33.68
CA THR A 313 -14.74 20.25 -34.85
C THR A 313 -15.59 19.99 -36.09
N GLN A 314 -16.57 19.08 -36.03
CA GLN A 314 -17.43 18.78 -37.18
C GLN A 314 -18.22 20.03 -37.62
N PRO A 315 -18.55 20.17 -38.92
CA PRO A 315 -19.31 21.32 -39.42
C PRO A 315 -20.67 21.51 -38.71
N ALA A 316 -21.26 20.43 -38.19
CA ALA A 316 -22.52 20.46 -37.46
C ALA A 316 -22.42 21.08 -36.05
N THR A 317 -21.25 21.01 -35.41
CA THR A 317 -20.99 21.58 -34.08
C THR A 317 -20.28 22.93 -34.18
N GLY A 318 -19.43 23.12 -35.20
CA GLY A 318 -18.82 24.41 -35.55
C GLY A 318 -17.86 24.98 -34.52
N PHE A 319 -17.31 24.15 -33.62
CA PHE A 319 -16.40 24.60 -32.56
C PHE A 319 -14.96 24.75 -33.08
N ASP A 320 -14.45 25.98 -33.04
CA ASP A 320 -13.06 26.28 -33.36
C ASP A 320 -12.15 26.05 -32.14
N MET A 321 -11.28 25.04 -32.22
CA MET A 321 -10.34 24.70 -31.15
C MET A 321 -9.12 25.62 -31.06
N VAL A 322 -8.89 26.47 -32.06
CA VAL A 322 -7.76 27.41 -32.10
C VAL A 322 -8.17 28.75 -31.51
N ASN A 323 -9.37 29.23 -31.82
CA ASN A 323 -9.95 30.45 -31.29
C ASN A 323 -11.37 30.19 -30.75
N ALA A 324 -11.48 29.57 -29.58
CA ALA A 324 -12.78 29.35 -28.98
C ALA A 324 -13.40 30.68 -28.52
N PRO A 325 -14.60 31.04 -29.00
CA PRO A 325 -15.29 32.22 -28.52
C PRO A 325 -15.69 32.04 -27.05
N PRO A 326 -15.75 33.12 -26.26
CA PRO A 326 -16.25 33.04 -24.89
C PRO A 326 -17.69 32.51 -24.88
N ALA A 327 -18.08 31.85 -23.79
CA ALA A 327 -19.46 31.38 -23.62
C ALA A 327 -20.46 32.52 -23.81
N SER A 328 -21.57 32.23 -24.49
CA SER A 328 -22.67 33.16 -24.72
C SER A 328 -23.17 33.76 -23.40
N ALA A 329 -23.58 35.03 -23.43
CA ALA A 329 -23.98 35.76 -22.23
C ALA A 329 -25.08 35.04 -21.42
N ALA A 330 -26.03 34.39 -22.10
CA ALA A 330 -27.09 33.60 -21.47
C ALA A 330 -26.52 32.37 -20.73
N LEU A 331 -25.59 31.65 -21.35
CA LEU A 331 -24.92 30.50 -20.73
C LEU A 331 -24.00 30.92 -19.59
N ALA A 332 -23.21 31.99 -19.77
CA ALA A 332 -22.34 32.56 -18.74
C ALA A 332 -23.16 32.99 -17.50
N HIS A 333 -24.29 33.68 -17.70
CA HIS A 333 -25.19 34.04 -16.61
C HIS A 333 -25.79 32.80 -15.92
N ALA A 334 -26.14 31.75 -16.68
CA ALA A 334 -26.65 30.50 -16.13
C ALA A 334 -25.61 29.78 -15.24
N LEU A 335 -24.35 29.73 -15.70
CA LEU A 335 -23.24 29.14 -14.95
C LEU A 335 -22.97 29.91 -13.65
N THR A 336 -23.08 31.24 -13.67
CA THR A 336 -22.95 32.08 -12.47
C THR A 336 -24.14 31.93 -11.53
N ALA A 337 -25.38 31.87 -12.05
CA ALA A 337 -26.58 31.65 -11.23
C ALA A 337 -26.60 30.28 -10.54
N HIS A 338 -26.05 29.25 -11.20
CA HIS A 338 -25.89 27.93 -10.59
C HIS A 338 -24.94 27.93 -9.39
N ARG A 339 -23.95 28.82 -9.33
CA ARG A 339 -23.06 28.97 -8.17
C ARG A 339 -23.86 29.25 -6.89
N VAL A 340 -24.77 30.22 -6.96
CA VAL A 340 -25.59 30.66 -5.82
C VAL A 340 -26.55 29.55 -5.36
N HIS A 341 -27.09 28.77 -6.31
CA HIS A 341 -27.96 27.62 -6.02
C HIS A 341 -27.18 26.40 -5.50
N ALA A 342 -25.96 26.19 -5.97
CA ALA A 342 -25.09 25.13 -5.46
C ALA A 342 -24.66 25.41 -4.02
N ASP A 343 -24.34 26.65 -3.67
CA ASP A 343 -24.00 27.03 -2.29
C ASP A 343 -25.19 26.79 -1.34
N THR A 344 -26.44 27.02 -1.78
CA THR A 344 -27.64 26.76 -0.96
C THR A 344 -28.03 25.27 -0.92
N TYR A 345 -27.99 24.58 -2.06
CA TYR A 345 -28.33 23.16 -2.15
C TYR A 345 -27.29 22.30 -1.42
N TYR A 346 -25.99 22.52 -1.62
CA TYR A 346 -24.96 21.74 -0.95
C TYR A 346 -24.70 22.20 0.50
N SER A 347 -24.99 23.43 0.90
CA SER A 347 -24.99 23.80 2.33
C SER A 347 -26.11 23.09 3.11
N GLY A 348 -27.31 22.99 2.51
CA GLY A 348 -28.43 22.23 3.08
C GLY A 348 -28.27 20.70 2.97
N VAL A 349 -27.66 20.22 1.89
CA VAL A 349 -27.43 18.79 1.67
C VAL A 349 -26.19 18.30 2.42
N ALA A 350 -25.12 19.08 2.60
CA ALA A 350 -23.97 18.70 3.43
C ALA A 350 -24.28 18.68 4.94
N THR A 351 -25.33 19.39 5.37
CA THR A 351 -25.86 19.29 6.75
C THR A 351 -26.87 18.15 6.92
N LEU A 352 -27.34 17.52 5.83
CA LEU A 352 -28.33 16.43 5.83
C LEU A 352 -27.80 15.08 5.29
N MET A 353 -26.73 15.09 4.49
CA MET A 353 -26.04 13.90 3.97
C MET A 353 -24.88 13.51 4.91
N GLU A 354 -25.23 12.97 6.07
CA GLU A 354 -24.42 11.90 6.66
C GLU A 354 -24.72 10.54 5.97
N ASP A 355 -25.68 10.53 5.04
CA ASP A 355 -26.16 9.33 4.36
C ASP A 355 -25.53 9.18 2.96
N TYR A 356 -24.33 8.60 2.91
CA TYR A 356 -23.60 8.23 1.67
C TYR A 356 -24.18 6.97 0.99
N SER A 357 -25.51 6.88 0.92
CA SER A 357 -26.18 5.71 0.38
C SER A 357 -26.09 5.64 -1.16
N PRO A 358 -26.11 4.43 -1.76
CA PRO A 358 -26.18 4.28 -3.22
C PRO A 358 -27.37 5.03 -3.86
N ALA A 359 -28.49 5.16 -3.15
CA ALA A 359 -29.66 5.90 -3.61
C ALA A 359 -29.36 7.40 -3.78
N ALA A 360 -28.57 7.98 -2.88
CA ALA A 360 -28.12 9.36 -2.94
C ALA A 360 -27.26 9.63 -4.18
N VAL A 361 -26.37 8.69 -4.54
CA VAL A 361 -25.55 8.78 -5.76
C VAL A 361 -26.41 8.75 -7.03
N VAL A 362 -27.47 7.93 -7.06
CA VAL A 362 -28.42 7.88 -8.20
C VAL A 362 -29.16 9.21 -8.36
N GLN A 363 -29.64 9.80 -7.25
CA GLN A 363 -30.28 11.11 -7.29
C GLN A 363 -29.32 12.19 -7.79
N LEU A 364 -28.06 12.13 -7.37
CA LEU A 364 -27.02 13.06 -7.80
C LEU A 364 -26.70 12.94 -9.29
N ALA A 365 -26.61 11.72 -9.82
CA ALA A 365 -26.46 11.50 -11.26
C ALA A 365 -27.67 12.03 -12.06
N GLY A 366 -28.89 11.90 -11.50
CA GLY A 366 -30.10 12.53 -12.03
C GLY A 366 -29.99 14.06 -12.07
N ALA A 367 -29.59 14.68 -10.96
CA ALA A 367 -29.42 16.13 -10.86
C ALA A 367 -28.35 16.67 -11.82
N VAL A 368 -27.24 15.95 -11.99
CA VAL A 368 -26.17 16.25 -12.98
C VAL A 368 -26.74 16.25 -14.41
N ARG A 369 -27.62 15.30 -14.74
CA ARG A 369 -28.28 15.22 -16.04
C ARG A 369 -29.27 16.36 -16.25
N GLU A 370 -30.16 16.61 -15.29
CA GLU A 370 -31.14 17.70 -15.35
C GLU A 370 -30.45 19.05 -15.53
N ARG A 371 -29.41 19.32 -14.74
CA ARG A 371 -28.58 20.53 -14.86
C ARG A 371 -27.99 20.69 -16.26
N SER A 372 -27.44 19.63 -16.84
CA SER A 372 -26.91 19.69 -18.21
C SER A 372 -28.00 20.03 -19.23
N THR A 373 -29.21 19.47 -19.09
CA THR A 373 -30.33 19.82 -19.99
C THR A 373 -30.75 21.28 -19.87
N GLU A 374 -30.76 21.85 -18.66
CA GLU A 374 -31.06 23.27 -18.45
C GLU A 374 -29.97 24.18 -19.04
N LEU A 375 -28.70 23.82 -18.88
CA LEU A 375 -27.58 24.56 -19.45
C LEU A 375 -27.59 24.50 -20.98
N LYS A 376 -27.90 23.34 -21.59
CA LYS A 376 -28.04 23.22 -23.06
C LYS A 376 -29.17 24.08 -23.62
N LYS A 377 -30.28 24.23 -22.91
CA LYS A 377 -31.37 25.14 -23.31
C LYS A 377 -30.95 26.61 -23.33
N LYS A 378 -29.96 26.98 -22.52
CA LYS A 378 -29.43 28.36 -22.42
C LYS A 378 -28.20 28.59 -23.31
N ALA A 379 -27.62 27.53 -23.89
CA ALA A 379 -26.53 27.63 -24.85
C ALA A 379 -27.03 28.19 -26.19
N SER A 380 -26.28 29.12 -26.78
CA SER A 380 -26.68 29.81 -28.02
C SER A 380 -26.07 29.18 -29.27
N THR A 381 -24.99 28.41 -29.11
CA THR A 381 -24.27 27.78 -30.22
C THR A 381 -24.31 26.25 -30.14
N ALA A 382 -24.22 25.59 -31.29
CA ALA A 382 -24.12 24.13 -31.37
C ALA A 382 -22.87 23.59 -30.67
N GLY A 383 -21.74 24.32 -30.73
CA GLY A 383 -20.50 23.97 -30.05
C GLY A 383 -20.64 23.97 -28.53
N GLU A 384 -21.30 24.98 -27.94
CA GLU A 384 -21.59 25.00 -26.51
C GLU A 384 -22.45 23.81 -26.08
N LYS A 385 -23.52 23.49 -26.84
CA LYS A 385 -24.38 22.34 -26.56
C LYS A 385 -23.61 21.02 -26.61
N ALA A 386 -22.74 20.85 -27.59
CA ALA A 386 -21.88 19.67 -27.73
C ALA A 386 -20.91 19.54 -26.55
N ILE A 387 -20.26 20.63 -26.13
CA ILE A 387 -19.37 20.65 -24.96
C ILE A 387 -20.11 20.27 -23.69
N ILE A 388 -21.30 20.85 -23.47
CA ILE A 388 -22.14 20.53 -22.31
C ILE A 388 -22.52 19.05 -22.30
N GLU A 389 -22.91 18.48 -23.46
CA GLU A 389 -23.28 17.07 -23.56
C GLU A 389 -22.09 16.13 -23.31
N VAL A 390 -20.92 16.41 -23.89
CA VAL A 390 -19.70 15.62 -23.68
C VAL A 390 -19.32 15.60 -22.21
N VAL A 391 -19.28 16.78 -21.56
CA VAL A 391 -18.95 16.88 -20.13
C VAL A 391 -20.02 16.18 -19.28
N ALA A 392 -21.31 16.29 -19.63
CA ALA A 392 -22.38 15.58 -18.94
C ALA A 392 -22.21 14.07 -18.99
N LEU A 393 -21.96 13.52 -20.18
CA LEU A 393 -21.75 12.08 -20.38
C LEU A 393 -20.49 11.57 -19.68
N MET A 394 -19.42 12.37 -19.68
CA MET A 394 -18.20 12.07 -18.95
C MET A 394 -18.47 11.97 -17.45
N PHE A 395 -19.11 12.96 -16.83
CA PHE A 395 -19.45 12.89 -15.40
C PHE A 395 -20.47 11.80 -15.07
N GLN A 396 -21.38 11.46 -15.98
CA GLN A 396 -22.25 10.29 -15.81
C GLN A 396 -21.46 8.98 -15.76
N SER A 397 -20.44 8.80 -16.60
CA SER A 397 -19.56 7.63 -16.53
C SER A 397 -18.75 7.62 -15.21
N ILE A 398 -18.18 8.77 -14.82
CA ILE A 398 -17.44 8.92 -13.55
C ILE A 398 -18.30 8.55 -12.33
N LEU A 399 -19.56 9.01 -12.28
CA LEU A 399 -20.46 8.72 -11.15
C LEU A 399 -21.01 7.29 -11.15
N ALA A 400 -21.00 6.63 -12.31
CA ALA A 400 -21.38 5.22 -12.45
C ALA A 400 -20.23 4.25 -12.12
N GLU A 401 -19.01 4.75 -11.87
CA GLU A 401 -17.87 3.91 -11.48
C GLU A 401 -18.02 3.40 -10.05
N ASP A 402 -18.34 2.12 -9.90
CA ASP A 402 -18.60 1.48 -8.61
C ASP A 402 -17.36 1.32 -7.74
N ARG A 403 -16.17 1.33 -8.35
CA ARG A 403 -14.89 1.32 -7.61
C ARG A 403 -14.64 2.61 -6.84
N ILE A 404 -15.33 3.71 -7.17
CA ILE A 404 -15.23 4.97 -6.41
C ILE A 404 -16.25 4.94 -5.27
N PRO A 405 -15.81 5.06 -4.00
CA PRO A 405 -16.71 5.08 -2.85
C PRO A 405 -17.80 6.16 -2.97
N PRO A 406 -19.05 5.88 -2.55
CA PRO A 406 -20.15 6.83 -2.64
C PRO A 406 -19.83 8.22 -2.05
N ALA A 407 -19.11 8.29 -0.92
CA ALA A 407 -18.72 9.55 -0.29
C ALA A 407 -17.84 10.42 -1.17
N VAL A 408 -16.98 9.82 -1.99
CA VAL A 408 -16.11 10.53 -2.93
C VAL A 408 -16.87 10.92 -4.20
N ARG A 409 -17.79 10.06 -4.68
CA ARG A 409 -18.64 10.36 -5.84
C ARG A 409 -19.47 11.63 -5.65
N VAL A 410 -19.91 11.92 -4.43
CA VAL A 410 -20.62 13.17 -4.12
C VAL A 410 -19.78 14.40 -4.50
N TRP A 411 -18.49 14.40 -4.14
CA TRP A 411 -17.56 15.48 -4.45
C TRP A 411 -17.25 15.57 -5.96
N PHE A 412 -17.19 14.44 -6.66
CA PHE A 412 -16.98 14.44 -8.12
C PHE A 412 -18.17 15.04 -8.87
N ALA A 413 -19.41 14.81 -8.44
CA ALA A 413 -20.56 15.45 -9.09
C ALA A 413 -20.55 16.98 -8.98
N ARG A 414 -19.96 17.51 -7.90
CA ARG A 414 -19.80 18.96 -7.68
C ARG A 414 -18.81 19.58 -8.66
N LEU A 415 -17.81 18.81 -9.12
CA LEU A 415 -16.83 19.26 -10.11
C LEU A 415 -17.40 19.43 -11.53
N GLN A 416 -18.61 18.95 -11.83
CA GLN A 416 -19.19 19.03 -13.17
C GLN A 416 -19.22 20.46 -13.73
N VAL A 417 -19.72 21.44 -12.96
CA VAL A 417 -19.86 22.83 -13.43
C VAL A 417 -18.50 23.53 -13.51
N PRO A 418 -17.60 23.44 -12.49
CA PRO A 418 -16.24 23.95 -12.61
C PRO A 418 -15.50 23.41 -13.84
N VAL A 419 -15.60 22.11 -14.10
CA VAL A 419 -14.96 21.51 -15.28
C VAL A 419 -15.61 21.96 -16.57
N LEU A 420 -16.94 22.09 -16.62
CA LEU A 420 -17.63 22.64 -17.79
C LEU A 420 -17.19 24.07 -18.10
N ARG A 421 -17.01 24.92 -17.09
CA ARG A 421 -16.50 26.29 -17.27
C ARG A 421 -15.12 26.28 -17.91
N VAL A 422 -14.22 25.42 -17.41
CA VAL A 422 -12.87 25.25 -17.98
C VAL A 422 -12.94 24.71 -19.40
N ALA A 423 -13.77 23.70 -19.66
CA ALA A 423 -13.91 23.09 -20.99
C ALA A 423 -14.46 24.08 -22.04
N LEU A 424 -15.33 25.01 -21.64
CA LEU A 424 -15.84 26.08 -22.51
C LEU A 424 -14.79 27.17 -22.76
N ALA A 425 -13.94 27.47 -21.77
CA ALA A 425 -12.92 28.51 -21.87
C ALA A 425 -11.61 28.02 -22.53
N GLU A 426 -11.28 26.74 -22.40
CA GLU A 426 -9.99 26.17 -22.76
C GLU A 426 -10.17 24.92 -23.66
N PRO A 427 -10.04 25.08 -25.00
CA PRO A 427 -10.17 23.96 -25.94
C PRO A 427 -9.16 22.83 -25.73
N GLU A 428 -8.01 23.15 -25.13
CA GLU A 428 -6.98 22.18 -24.77
C GLU A 428 -7.49 21.13 -23.78
N PHE A 429 -8.57 21.42 -23.03
CA PHE A 429 -9.20 20.44 -22.17
C PHE A 429 -9.56 19.14 -22.92
N PHE A 430 -9.88 19.20 -24.21
CA PHE A 430 -10.28 18.02 -24.99
C PHE A 430 -9.14 17.36 -25.79
N SER A 431 -8.00 18.04 -25.94
CA SER A 431 -6.86 17.55 -26.72
C SER A 431 -5.63 17.19 -25.87
N ASN A 432 -5.51 17.78 -24.68
CA ASN A 432 -4.37 17.60 -23.80
C ASN A 432 -4.70 16.65 -22.63
N LEU A 433 -4.10 15.45 -22.63
CA LEU A 433 -4.21 14.49 -21.53
C LEU A 433 -3.62 15.03 -20.22
N ASN A 434 -2.67 15.97 -20.31
CA ASN A 434 -2.01 16.60 -19.16
C ASN A 434 -2.72 17.90 -18.73
N HIS A 435 -3.98 18.09 -19.08
CA HIS A 435 -4.75 19.23 -18.61
C HIS A 435 -4.92 19.14 -17.06
N PRO A 436 -4.64 20.20 -16.27
CA PRO A 436 -4.63 20.10 -14.81
C PRO A 436 -5.93 19.61 -14.19
N ALA A 437 -7.08 20.03 -14.74
CA ALA A 437 -8.39 19.53 -14.30
C ALA A 437 -8.57 18.01 -14.50
N ARG A 438 -8.02 17.44 -15.59
CA ARG A 438 -8.07 15.99 -15.84
C ARG A 438 -7.12 15.26 -14.91
N GLN A 439 -5.88 15.74 -14.82
CA GLN A 439 -4.88 15.17 -13.93
C GLN A 439 -5.41 15.13 -12.49
N LEU A 440 -6.03 16.20 -12.00
CA LEU A 440 -6.61 16.22 -10.65
C LEU A 440 -7.70 15.16 -10.45
N ILE A 441 -8.65 15.04 -11.40
CA ILE A 441 -9.74 14.05 -11.29
C ILE A 441 -9.17 12.62 -11.38
N ASP A 442 -8.25 12.38 -12.30
CA ASP A 442 -7.58 11.08 -12.46
C ASP A 442 -6.80 10.71 -11.20
N ARG A 443 -6.08 11.66 -10.61
CA ARG A 443 -5.30 11.43 -9.37
C ARG A 443 -6.20 11.18 -8.17
N MET A 444 -7.23 12.00 -7.95
CA MET A 444 -8.20 11.74 -6.88
C MET A 444 -8.87 10.38 -7.07
N GLY A 445 -9.26 10.04 -8.31
CA GLY A 445 -9.86 8.75 -8.64
C GLY A 445 -8.93 7.56 -8.35
N ALA A 446 -7.71 7.61 -8.86
CA ALA A 446 -6.72 6.55 -8.68
C ALA A 446 -6.38 6.28 -7.21
N CYS A 447 -6.43 7.31 -6.35
CA CYS A 447 -6.14 7.17 -4.92
C CYS A 447 -7.27 6.47 -4.15
N VAL A 448 -8.53 6.60 -4.59
CA VAL A 448 -9.70 6.12 -3.84
C VAL A 448 -10.23 4.76 -4.30
N MET A 449 -9.88 4.32 -5.51
CA MET A 449 -10.43 3.10 -6.12
C MET A 449 -10.09 1.78 -5.40
N GLY A 450 -9.05 1.75 -4.56
CA GLY A 450 -8.69 0.55 -3.79
C GLY A 450 -9.15 0.58 -2.33
N PHE A 451 -9.87 1.61 -1.90
CA PHE A 451 -10.49 1.65 -0.57
C PHE A 451 -11.87 1.00 -0.61
N ASP A 452 -12.18 0.17 0.39
CA ASP A 452 -13.54 -0.30 0.60
C ASP A 452 -14.46 0.86 0.99
N ALA A 453 -15.74 0.78 0.62
CA ALA A 453 -16.73 1.84 0.79
C ALA A 453 -16.89 2.33 2.25
N THR A 454 -16.51 1.53 3.25
CA THR A 454 -16.54 1.88 4.68
C THR A 454 -15.23 2.49 5.19
N SER A 455 -14.10 2.21 4.52
CA SER A 455 -12.76 2.55 4.99
C SER A 455 -12.35 4.00 4.72
N ILE A 456 -12.96 4.64 3.72
CA ILE A 456 -12.61 6.02 3.33
C ILE A 456 -13.51 7.08 3.98
N ASN A 457 -14.71 6.72 4.43
CA ASN A 457 -15.67 7.68 4.98
C ASN A 457 -15.12 8.29 6.26
N GLY A 458 -15.04 9.63 6.31
CA GLY A 458 -14.46 10.36 7.44
C GLY A 458 -12.92 10.31 7.51
N SER A 459 -12.25 9.75 6.50
CA SER A 459 -10.79 9.74 6.44
C SER A 459 -10.20 11.12 6.12
N ALA A 460 -8.92 11.32 6.46
CA ALA A 460 -8.19 12.52 6.06
C ALA A 460 -8.13 12.70 4.54
N LEU A 461 -8.10 11.61 3.77
CA LEU A 461 -8.12 11.65 2.31
C LEU A 461 -9.47 12.17 1.77
N GLU A 462 -10.59 11.73 2.34
CA GLU A 462 -11.91 12.26 1.96
C GLU A 462 -12.04 13.75 2.31
N ALA A 463 -11.58 14.14 3.49
CA ALA A 463 -11.56 15.53 3.94
C ALA A 463 -10.72 16.43 3.00
N GLU A 464 -9.59 15.92 2.52
CA GLU A 464 -8.76 16.65 1.57
C GLU A 464 -9.41 16.76 0.19
N ILE A 465 -10.02 15.69 -0.34
CA ILE A 465 -10.79 15.76 -1.60
C ILE A 465 -11.92 16.79 -1.49
N ARG A 466 -12.64 16.78 -0.36
CA ARG A 466 -13.66 17.79 -0.04
C ARG A 466 -13.09 19.20 -0.08
N ARG A 467 -11.96 19.46 0.60
CA ARG A 467 -11.26 20.75 0.61
C ARG A 467 -10.90 21.21 -0.81
N VAL A 468 -10.28 20.32 -1.59
CA VAL A 468 -9.87 20.59 -2.98
C VAL A 468 -11.07 21.04 -3.82
N VAL A 469 -12.19 20.31 -3.76
CA VAL A 469 -13.41 20.64 -4.51
C VAL A 469 -13.99 21.99 -4.06
N GLN A 470 -14.02 22.26 -2.75
CA GLN A 470 -14.49 23.54 -2.21
C GLN A 470 -13.63 24.73 -2.67
N VAL A 471 -12.30 24.59 -2.71
CA VAL A 471 -11.41 25.64 -3.20
C VAL A 471 -11.69 25.95 -4.68
N ILE A 472 -11.88 24.92 -5.51
CA ILE A 472 -12.22 25.11 -6.92
C ILE A 472 -13.55 25.88 -7.08
N GLU A 473 -14.56 25.58 -6.26
CA GLU A 473 -15.86 26.26 -6.29
C GLU A 473 -15.79 27.71 -5.79
N GLN A 474 -14.93 27.99 -4.81
CA GLN A 474 -14.74 29.34 -4.26
C GLN A 474 -14.06 30.29 -5.25
N TYR A 475 -13.14 29.76 -6.07
CA TYR A 475 -12.31 30.54 -7.01
C TYR A 475 -12.53 30.16 -8.49
N PRO A 476 -13.75 30.25 -9.03
CA PRO A 476 -14.06 29.74 -10.38
C PRO A 476 -13.50 30.63 -11.51
N GLU A 477 -13.21 31.90 -11.22
CA GLU A 477 -12.63 32.84 -12.20
C GLU A 477 -11.15 32.58 -12.47
N THR A 478 -10.49 31.79 -11.62
CA THR A 478 -9.06 31.46 -11.75
C THR A 478 -8.81 30.40 -12.84
N GLY A 479 -9.85 29.70 -13.30
CA GLY A 479 -9.78 28.73 -14.42
C GLY A 479 -8.75 27.62 -14.19
N ARG A 480 -7.97 27.25 -15.21
CA ARG A 480 -6.91 26.23 -15.10
C ARG A 480 -5.94 26.42 -13.94
N ARG A 481 -5.65 27.66 -13.53
CA ARG A 481 -4.66 27.91 -12.47
C ARG A 481 -5.10 27.39 -11.10
N VAL A 482 -6.40 27.41 -10.77
CA VAL A 482 -6.86 26.87 -9.47
C VAL A 482 -6.74 25.36 -9.45
N PHE A 483 -7.06 24.68 -10.56
CA PHE A 483 -6.87 23.23 -10.69
C PHE A 483 -5.40 22.83 -10.55
N GLN A 484 -4.47 23.58 -11.16
CA GLN A 484 -3.04 23.32 -11.00
C GLN A 484 -2.58 23.49 -9.54
N LEU A 485 -3.01 24.58 -8.90
CA LEU A 485 -2.63 24.86 -7.51
C LEU A 485 -3.11 23.76 -6.56
N VAL A 486 -4.39 23.39 -6.63
CA VAL A 486 -4.93 22.34 -5.75
C VAL A 486 -4.40 20.95 -6.11
N TYR A 487 -4.01 20.70 -7.36
CA TYR A 487 -3.29 19.50 -7.76
C TYR A 487 -1.93 19.40 -7.06
N ASP A 488 -1.13 20.46 -7.12
CA ASP A 488 0.19 20.49 -6.48
C ASP A 488 0.09 20.39 -4.95
N GLU A 489 -0.95 20.98 -4.36
CA GLU A 489 -1.28 20.81 -2.93
C GLU A 489 -1.70 19.38 -2.59
N PHE A 490 -2.55 18.77 -3.41
CA PHE A 490 -3.02 17.42 -3.22
C PHE A 490 -1.89 16.40 -3.31
N GLU A 491 -0.95 16.55 -4.26
CA GLU A 491 0.25 15.71 -4.35
C GLU A 491 1.14 15.84 -3.12
N LYS A 492 1.31 17.06 -2.58
CA LYS A 492 2.04 17.28 -1.32
C LYS A 492 1.34 16.63 -0.14
N PHE A 493 0.02 16.78 -0.03
CA PHE A 493 -0.78 16.10 0.99
C PHE A 493 -0.60 14.58 0.90
N LEU A 494 -0.76 14.02 -0.30
CA LEU A 494 -0.69 12.58 -0.54
C LEU A 494 0.67 12.00 -0.15
N SER A 495 1.76 12.69 -0.48
CA SER A 495 3.11 12.26 -0.09
C SER A 495 3.27 12.12 1.43
N LYS A 496 2.61 12.99 2.20
CA LYS A 496 2.62 12.93 3.67
C LYS A 496 1.66 11.86 4.17
N PHE A 497 0.41 11.88 3.70
CA PHE A 497 -0.64 10.96 4.11
C PHE A 497 -0.24 9.49 3.95
N LEU A 498 0.42 9.15 2.84
CA LEU A 498 0.88 7.78 2.58
C LEU A 498 2.04 7.35 3.48
N THR A 499 2.84 8.28 3.99
CA THR A 499 4.05 8.01 4.78
C THR A 499 3.88 8.26 6.28
N GLU A 500 2.77 8.88 6.70
CA GLU A 500 2.51 9.29 8.10
C GLU A 500 2.15 8.11 9.02
N LYS A 501 1.62 7.01 8.47
CA LYS A 501 1.40 5.79 9.26
C LYS A 501 2.73 5.34 9.87
N GLN A 502 2.76 5.15 11.19
CA GLN A 502 4.01 4.96 11.95
C GLN A 502 4.90 3.82 11.42
N ALA A 503 4.31 2.72 10.94
CA ALA A 503 5.03 1.62 10.30
C ALA A 503 5.68 2.05 8.97
N THR A 504 4.92 2.73 8.10
CA THR A 504 5.40 3.25 6.81
C THR A 504 6.47 4.33 6.99
N SER A 505 6.30 5.24 7.95
CA SER A 505 7.27 6.30 8.24
C SER A 505 8.65 5.73 8.58
N ARG A 506 8.69 4.75 9.50
CA ARG A 506 9.93 4.06 9.88
C ARG A 506 10.55 3.38 8.66
N LEU A 507 9.76 2.62 7.90
CA LEU A 507 10.20 1.96 6.67
C LEU A 507 10.81 2.90 5.63
N VAL A 508 10.20 4.07 5.44
CA VAL A 508 10.72 5.09 4.53
C VAL A 508 12.09 5.58 4.98
N THR A 509 12.25 5.91 6.27
CA THR A 509 13.56 6.32 6.82
C THR A 509 14.62 5.24 6.60
N VAL A 510 14.25 3.98 6.80
CA VAL A 510 15.12 2.82 6.61
C VAL A 510 15.52 2.65 5.16
N ALA A 511 14.56 2.65 4.24
CA ALA A 511 14.83 2.54 2.81
C ALA A 511 15.74 3.67 2.32
N GLN A 512 15.53 4.90 2.83
CA GLN A 512 16.42 6.03 2.55
C GLN A 512 17.84 5.81 3.07
N GLN A 513 18.00 5.33 4.30
CA GLN A 513 19.30 5.00 4.87
C GLN A 513 20.02 3.91 4.05
N VAL A 514 19.29 2.89 3.60
CA VAL A 514 19.87 1.84 2.75
C VAL A 514 20.32 2.39 1.40
N GLU A 515 19.47 3.16 0.71
CA GLU A 515 19.85 3.83 -0.55
C GLU A 515 21.07 4.75 -0.37
N GLN A 516 21.12 5.48 0.74
CA GLN A 516 22.25 6.34 1.10
C GLN A 516 23.52 5.53 1.38
N ARG A 517 23.41 4.39 2.08
CA ARG A 517 24.53 3.48 2.36
C ARG A 517 25.13 2.95 1.07
N GLU A 518 24.29 2.46 0.16
CA GLU A 518 24.74 1.97 -1.14
C GLU A 518 25.46 3.07 -1.92
N THR A 519 24.87 4.26 -1.96
CA THR A 519 25.47 5.43 -2.62
C THR A 519 26.87 5.73 -2.06
N LEU A 520 27.00 5.78 -0.74
CA LEU A 520 28.27 6.05 -0.07
C LEU A 520 29.28 4.93 -0.30
N ALA A 521 28.88 3.66 -0.26
CA ALA A 521 29.78 2.52 -0.45
C ALA A 521 30.47 2.58 -1.81
N ILE A 522 29.71 2.95 -2.84
CA ILE A 522 30.27 3.04 -4.17
C ILE A 522 31.15 4.28 -4.34
N GLN A 523 30.74 5.42 -3.77
CA GLN A 523 31.57 6.63 -3.75
C GLN A 523 32.90 6.39 -3.02
N TYR A 524 32.88 5.75 -1.85
CA TYR A 524 34.08 5.32 -1.16
C TYR A 524 34.94 4.41 -2.03
N THR A 525 34.33 3.48 -2.76
CA THR A 525 35.05 2.59 -3.69
C THR A 525 35.73 3.35 -4.83
N ILE A 526 35.04 4.30 -5.46
CA ILE A 526 35.57 5.14 -6.54
C ILE A 526 36.75 5.99 -6.04
N GLU A 527 36.58 6.64 -4.89
CA GLU A 527 37.61 7.48 -4.29
C GLU A 527 38.82 6.66 -3.84
N LEU A 528 38.60 5.53 -3.18
CA LEU A 528 39.68 4.58 -2.82
C LEU A 528 40.43 4.11 -4.07
N ARG A 529 39.74 3.75 -5.15
CA ARG A 529 40.38 3.36 -6.42
C ARG A 529 41.19 4.50 -7.04
N THR A 530 40.68 5.73 -6.96
CA THR A 530 41.34 6.93 -7.48
C THR A 530 42.61 7.24 -6.69
N MET A 531 42.51 7.26 -5.36
CA MET A 531 43.67 7.50 -4.48
C MET A 531 44.75 6.43 -4.62
N LEU A 532 44.34 5.16 -4.74
CA LEU A 532 45.29 4.04 -4.80
C LEU A 532 45.82 3.76 -6.21
N ARG A 533 45.43 4.51 -7.25
CA ARG A 533 45.79 4.23 -8.64
C ARG A 533 47.31 4.12 -8.86
N ASP A 534 48.05 5.09 -8.34
CA ASP A 534 49.50 5.22 -8.56
C ASP A 534 50.34 4.75 -7.36
N MET A 535 49.73 4.08 -6.39
CA MET A 535 50.41 3.57 -5.20
C MET A 535 50.73 2.06 -5.34
N PRO A 536 51.93 1.58 -4.94
CA PRO A 536 52.28 0.15 -4.95
C PRO A 536 51.62 -0.62 -3.79
N VAL A 537 50.29 -0.75 -3.83
CA VAL A 537 49.49 -1.52 -2.85
C VAL A 537 49.20 -2.92 -3.40
N ARG A 538 49.40 -3.93 -2.55
CA ARG A 538 49.10 -5.35 -2.86
C ARG A 538 47.63 -5.59 -3.17
N ASP A 539 47.35 -6.55 -4.04
CA ASP A 539 46.01 -6.80 -4.57
C ASP A 539 45.03 -7.24 -3.49
N GLU A 540 45.47 -8.02 -2.49
CA GLU A 540 44.64 -8.47 -1.37
C GLU A 540 44.13 -7.29 -0.53
N ILE A 541 44.97 -6.26 -0.33
CA ILE A 541 44.59 -5.04 0.39
C ILE A 541 43.64 -4.20 -0.46
N ARG A 542 43.89 -4.09 -1.77
CA ARG A 542 42.98 -3.38 -2.70
C ARG A 542 41.61 -4.05 -2.71
N GLU A 543 41.57 -5.36 -2.84
CA GLU A 543 40.34 -6.14 -2.84
C GLU A 543 39.57 -5.95 -1.54
N PHE A 544 40.24 -6.07 -0.39
CA PHE A 544 39.62 -5.82 0.91
C PHE A 544 39.06 -4.39 1.03
N LEU A 545 39.83 -3.37 0.64
CA LEU A 545 39.40 -1.98 0.74
C LEU A 545 38.21 -1.67 -0.17
N PHE A 546 38.20 -2.21 -1.39
CA PHE A 546 37.15 -1.94 -2.38
C PHE A 546 35.88 -2.74 -2.17
N LYS A 547 35.98 -4.00 -1.70
CA LYS A 547 34.81 -4.89 -1.56
C LYS A 547 34.25 -4.94 -0.15
N THR A 548 35.05 -4.69 0.89
CA THR A 548 34.64 -4.88 2.28
C THR A 548 34.73 -3.60 3.07
N TRP A 549 35.89 -2.92 3.06
CA TRP A 549 36.09 -1.75 3.90
C TRP A 549 35.26 -0.54 3.44
N ALA A 550 35.06 -0.36 2.14
CA ALA A 550 34.17 0.68 1.61
C ALA A 550 32.72 0.55 2.14
N GLU A 551 32.23 -0.68 2.32
CA GLU A 551 30.91 -0.94 2.92
C GLU A 551 30.87 -0.59 4.41
N VAL A 552 31.93 -0.91 5.16
CA VAL A 552 32.07 -0.54 6.57
C VAL A 552 32.03 0.99 6.74
N LEU A 553 32.76 1.72 5.89
CA LEU A 553 32.80 3.18 5.91
C LEU A 553 31.43 3.79 5.60
N ALA A 554 30.72 3.24 4.62
CA ALA A 554 29.39 3.68 4.26
C ALA A 554 28.37 3.42 5.37
N LEU A 555 28.37 2.22 5.95
CA LEU A 555 27.48 1.86 7.06
C LEU A 555 27.70 2.77 8.26
N SER A 556 28.95 2.98 8.68
CA SER A 556 29.28 3.87 9.80
C SER A 556 28.84 5.32 9.53
N ALA A 557 29.04 5.81 8.29
CA ALA A 557 28.66 7.17 7.92
C ALA A 557 27.13 7.38 7.92
N VAL A 558 26.34 6.39 7.52
CA VAL A 558 24.87 6.44 7.58
C VAL A 558 24.37 6.31 9.01
N ARG A 559 24.93 5.38 9.80
CA ARG A 559 24.45 5.08 11.14
C ARG A 559 24.80 6.14 12.17
N ASP A 560 26.09 6.48 12.26
CA ASP A 560 26.62 7.34 13.33
C ASP A 560 26.84 8.78 12.86
N GLY A 561 26.85 8.96 11.54
CA GLY A 561 27.19 10.22 10.89
C GLY A 561 28.62 10.22 10.38
N PRO A 562 28.88 10.96 9.29
CA PRO A 562 30.17 10.94 8.61
C PRO A 562 31.36 11.47 9.44
N GLN A 563 31.08 12.45 10.31
CA GLN A 563 32.05 13.13 11.17
C GLN A 563 32.03 12.60 12.61
N HIS A 564 31.31 11.50 12.86
CA HIS A 564 31.34 10.82 14.14
C HIS A 564 32.74 10.28 14.43
N ALA A 565 33.16 10.28 15.70
CA ALA A 565 34.50 9.87 16.10
C ALA A 565 34.85 8.44 15.62
N ASP A 566 33.88 7.52 15.70
CA ASP A 566 34.04 6.15 15.23
C ASP A 566 34.18 6.07 13.70
N THR A 567 33.36 6.81 12.96
CA THR A 567 33.45 6.89 11.49
C THR A 567 34.79 7.45 11.04
N ILE A 568 35.29 8.50 11.70
CA ILE A 568 36.62 9.07 11.44
C ILE A 568 37.73 8.05 11.75
N SER A 569 37.60 7.30 12.84
CA SER A 569 38.54 6.23 13.20
C SER A 569 38.59 5.11 12.16
N LEU A 570 37.44 4.72 11.61
CA LEU A 570 37.35 3.72 10.53
C LEU A 570 37.92 4.24 9.20
N LYS A 571 37.67 5.51 8.85
CA LYS A 571 38.30 6.21 7.71
C LYS A 571 39.83 6.20 7.84
N ARG A 572 40.36 6.51 9.02
CA ARG A 572 41.81 6.48 9.31
C ARG A 572 42.39 5.07 9.23
N THR A 573 41.65 4.07 9.69
CA THR A 573 42.04 2.65 9.65
C THR A 573 42.34 2.18 8.23
N ALA A 574 41.64 2.70 7.21
CA ALA A 574 41.96 2.42 5.80
C ALA A 574 43.37 2.89 5.41
N ALA A 575 43.74 4.12 5.79
CA ALA A 575 45.06 4.68 5.52
C ALA A 575 46.16 3.97 6.33
N ASP A 576 45.89 3.66 7.61
CA ASP A 576 46.80 2.89 8.46
C ASP A 576 47.07 1.49 7.89
N LEU A 577 46.05 0.83 7.31
CA LEU A 577 46.20 -0.48 6.66
C LEU A 577 47.08 -0.39 5.41
N VAL A 578 46.85 0.60 4.54
CA VAL A 578 47.69 0.83 3.35
C VAL A 578 49.14 1.10 3.76
N TRP A 579 49.35 1.89 4.80
CA TRP A 579 50.69 2.14 5.34
C TRP A 579 51.31 0.87 5.91
N ALA A 580 50.59 0.08 6.70
CA ALA A 580 51.10 -1.14 7.30
C ALA A 580 51.48 -2.19 6.24
N ALA A 581 50.75 -2.22 5.12
CA ALA A 581 51.00 -3.12 3.99
C ALA A 581 52.08 -2.63 3.02
N SER A 582 52.67 -1.45 3.24
CA SER A 582 53.79 -0.96 2.44
C SER A 582 55.13 -1.52 2.95
N ALA A 583 56.11 -1.69 2.06
CA ALA A 583 57.47 -2.05 2.48
C ALA A 583 58.05 -1.02 3.48
N LYS A 584 58.71 -1.52 4.52
CA LYS A 584 59.37 -0.72 5.58
C LYS A 584 60.89 -0.91 5.53
N PRO A 585 61.64 -0.04 4.84
CA PRO A 585 63.09 -0.16 4.75
C PRO A 585 63.79 0.15 6.08
N ASN A 586 63.21 1.04 6.88
CA ASN A 586 63.80 1.49 8.15
C ASN A 586 63.32 0.63 9.33
N ARG A 587 64.23 0.35 10.27
CA ARG A 587 63.91 -0.41 11.50
C ARG A 587 62.93 0.32 12.42
N SER A 588 62.99 1.65 12.46
CA SER A 588 62.07 2.52 13.21
C SER A 588 60.62 2.30 12.76
N ASP A 589 60.40 2.31 11.45
CA ASP A 589 59.06 2.22 10.87
C ASP A 589 58.49 0.82 11.10
N ARG A 590 59.35 -0.22 11.05
CA ARG A 590 58.94 -1.59 11.41
C ARG A 590 58.50 -1.69 12.87
N ALA A 591 59.26 -1.10 13.78
CA ALA A 591 58.91 -1.09 15.20
C ALA A 591 57.56 -0.35 15.43
N GLN A 592 57.32 0.75 14.72
CA GLN A 592 56.08 1.50 14.79
C GLN A 592 54.87 0.69 14.26
N VAL A 593 55.02 -0.04 13.14
CA VAL A 593 53.95 -0.94 12.65
C VAL A 593 53.65 -2.00 13.71
N ILE A 594 54.67 -2.68 14.23
CA ILE A 594 54.50 -3.76 15.20
C ILE A 594 53.80 -3.27 16.48
N GLN A 595 54.16 -2.07 16.95
CA GLN A 595 53.53 -1.46 18.12
C GLN A 595 52.05 -1.14 17.89
N ASN A 596 51.68 -0.67 16.69
CA ASN A 596 50.32 -0.23 16.38
C ASN A 596 49.42 -1.35 15.82
N LEU A 597 50.00 -2.47 15.40
CA LEU A 597 49.30 -3.57 14.76
C LEU A 597 48.16 -4.17 15.59
N PRO A 598 48.29 -4.41 16.91
CA PRO A 598 47.18 -4.93 17.71
C PRO A 598 45.94 -4.03 17.67
N GLY A 599 46.14 -2.71 17.76
CA GLY A 599 45.05 -1.73 17.67
C GLY A 599 44.43 -1.66 16.28
N LEU A 600 45.24 -1.78 15.22
CA LEU A 600 44.76 -1.85 13.84
C LEU A 600 43.87 -3.08 13.62
N LEU A 601 44.32 -4.27 14.03
CA LEU A 601 43.57 -5.51 13.90
C LEU A 601 42.28 -5.49 14.72
N GLN A 602 42.29 -4.89 15.90
CA GLN A 602 41.08 -4.70 16.70
C GLN A 602 40.05 -3.82 15.98
N ARG A 603 40.47 -2.70 15.38
CA ARG A 603 39.57 -1.83 14.61
C ARG A 603 39.04 -2.51 13.35
N LEU A 604 39.87 -3.27 12.65
CA LEU A 604 39.44 -4.07 11.49
C LEU A 604 38.37 -5.10 11.88
N ARG A 605 38.57 -5.83 12.99
CA ARG A 605 37.57 -6.76 13.53
C ARG A 605 36.28 -6.07 13.92
N GLN A 606 36.37 -4.90 14.57
CA GLN A 606 35.19 -4.10 14.89
C GLN A 606 34.43 -3.68 13.63
N GLY A 607 35.13 -3.19 12.60
CA GLY A 607 34.53 -2.85 11.31
C GLY A 607 33.84 -4.04 10.64
N LEU A 608 34.48 -5.21 10.62
CA LEU A 608 33.88 -6.44 10.09
C LEU A 608 32.64 -6.90 10.86
N ALA A 609 32.66 -6.76 12.18
CA ALA A 609 31.51 -7.08 13.02
C ALA A 609 30.29 -6.20 12.71
N LEU A 610 30.49 -4.95 12.30
CA LEU A 610 29.40 -4.05 11.86
C LEU A 610 28.67 -4.59 10.62
N MET A 611 29.38 -5.34 9.77
CA MET A 611 28.84 -5.97 8.56
C MET A 611 28.28 -7.39 8.82
N GLY A 612 28.10 -7.78 10.09
CA GLY A 612 27.66 -9.12 10.46
C GLY A 612 28.73 -10.22 10.29
N VAL A 613 29.96 -9.87 9.89
CA VAL A 613 31.06 -10.83 9.71
C VAL A 613 31.73 -11.10 11.06
N ASN A 614 31.34 -12.22 11.70
CA ASN A 614 31.78 -12.62 13.03
C ASN A 614 32.31 -14.06 13.06
N GLY A 615 33.17 -14.39 14.03
CA GLY A 615 33.71 -15.75 14.22
C GLY A 615 34.65 -16.21 13.10
N ALA A 616 34.49 -17.46 12.64
CA ALA A 616 35.36 -18.08 11.63
C ALA A 616 35.56 -17.26 10.32
N PRO A 617 34.52 -16.69 9.66
CA PRO A 617 34.72 -15.87 8.47
C PRO A 617 35.50 -14.57 8.76
N GLN A 618 35.33 -13.98 9.95
CA GLN A 618 36.11 -12.82 10.38
C GLN A 618 37.58 -13.20 10.55
N ASP A 619 37.87 -14.32 11.22
CA ASP A 619 39.23 -14.81 11.42
C ASP A 619 39.93 -15.12 10.09
N ALA A 620 39.21 -15.67 9.11
CA ALA A 620 39.74 -15.94 7.78
C ALA A 620 40.17 -14.66 7.06
N GLN A 621 39.34 -13.61 7.06
CA GLN A 621 39.69 -12.33 6.46
C GLN A 621 40.86 -11.65 7.18
N ILE A 622 40.84 -11.63 8.52
CA ILE A 622 41.94 -11.06 9.31
C ILE A 622 43.26 -11.81 9.07
N LYS A 623 43.20 -13.13 8.90
CA LYS A 623 44.37 -13.94 8.57
C LYS A 623 44.96 -13.54 7.23
N ILE A 624 44.14 -13.42 6.18
CA ILE A 624 44.60 -12.96 4.84
C ILE A 624 45.32 -11.61 4.95
N LEU A 625 44.73 -10.65 5.68
CA LEU A 625 45.36 -9.35 5.89
C LEU A 625 46.68 -9.47 6.65
N THR A 626 46.73 -10.29 7.70
CA THR A 626 47.94 -10.46 8.52
C THR A 626 49.07 -11.14 7.75
N ASP A 627 48.75 -12.16 6.95
CA ASP A 627 49.71 -12.85 6.07
C ASP A 627 50.25 -11.86 5.01
N THR A 628 49.37 -11.03 4.43
CA THR A 628 49.75 -9.98 3.47
C THR A 628 50.67 -8.92 4.10
N LEU A 629 50.41 -8.53 5.35
CA LEU A 629 51.24 -7.62 6.11
C LEU A 629 52.62 -8.25 6.39
N ALA A 630 52.68 -9.50 6.84
CA ALA A 630 53.93 -10.22 7.08
C ALA A 630 54.79 -10.30 5.81
N ASP A 631 54.18 -10.61 4.67
CA ASP A 631 54.85 -10.63 3.37
C ASP A 631 55.36 -9.24 2.96
N ALA A 632 54.69 -8.15 3.34
CA ALA A 632 55.16 -6.79 3.10
C ALA A 632 56.44 -6.45 3.88
N PHE A 633 56.65 -7.03 5.07
CA PHE A 633 57.90 -6.86 5.83
C PHE A 633 59.09 -7.59 5.22
N LEU A 634 58.83 -8.75 4.59
CA LEU A 634 59.86 -9.58 3.96
C LEU A 634 60.18 -9.12 2.53
N SER A 635 59.22 -8.47 1.87
CA SER A 635 59.33 -7.99 0.50
C SER A 635 60.19 -6.72 0.37
N LYS A 636 60.90 -6.61 -0.74
CA LYS A 636 61.64 -5.41 -1.18
C LYS A 636 60.81 -4.50 -2.11
N THR A 637 59.48 -4.52 -1.97
CA THR A 637 58.59 -3.65 -2.75
C THR A 637 58.87 -2.17 -2.48
N ALA A 638 58.44 -1.28 -3.38
CA ALA A 638 58.60 0.15 -3.19
C ALA A 638 57.82 0.64 -1.97
N SER A 639 58.46 1.44 -1.12
CA SER A 639 57.80 2.08 0.03
C SER A 639 56.86 3.18 -0.43
N ILE A 640 55.69 3.28 0.19
CA ILE A 640 54.75 4.39 -0.08
C ILE A 640 55.20 5.59 0.78
N PRO A 641 55.40 6.80 0.19
CA PRO A 641 55.75 7.99 0.96
C PRO A 641 54.68 8.34 2.00
N GLN A 642 55.10 8.77 3.19
CA GLN A 642 54.18 9.16 4.27
C GLN A 642 53.21 10.28 3.84
N ALA A 643 53.68 11.24 3.03
CA ALA A 643 52.84 12.31 2.50
C ALA A 643 51.63 11.81 1.69
N HIS A 644 51.76 10.67 0.98
CA HIS A 644 50.64 10.08 0.25
C HIS A 644 49.62 9.44 1.18
N ILE A 645 50.08 8.82 2.28
CA ILE A 645 49.21 8.25 3.33
C ILE A 645 48.47 9.37 4.07
N ASP A 646 49.16 10.45 4.42
CA ASP A 646 48.56 11.59 5.11
C ASP A 646 47.55 12.31 4.20
N ALA A 647 47.84 12.42 2.89
CA ALA A 647 46.90 12.94 1.90
C ALA A 647 45.65 12.04 1.77
N MET A 648 45.82 10.72 1.75
CA MET A 648 44.72 9.75 1.73
C MET A 648 43.86 9.88 3.00
N ALA A 649 44.47 9.91 4.19
CA ALA A 649 43.75 10.06 5.45
C ALA A 649 42.96 11.37 5.50
N LYS A 650 43.57 12.48 5.07
CA LYS A 650 42.91 13.79 5.00
C LYS A 650 41.76 13.82 4.00
N ARG A 651 41.90 13.16 2.84
CA ARG A 651 40.84 13.08 1.83
C ARG A 651 39.68 12.20 2.29
N LEU A 652 39.96 11.05 2.91
CA LEU A 652 38.91 10.18 3.49
C LEU A 652 38.16 10.86 4.64
N ALA A 653 38.85 11.64 5.48
CA ALA A 653 38.22 12.38 6.59
C ALA A 653 37.17 13.40 6.10
N ASN A 654 37.46 14.07 4.98
CA ASN A 654 36.62 15.13 4.40
C ASN A 654 35.92 14.68 3.11
N LEU A 655 35.68 13.38 2.94
CA LEU A 655 35.21 12.84 1.67
C LEU A 655 33.84 13.43 1.29
N GLU A 656 32.99 13.78 2.26
CA GLU A 656 31.70 14.42 2.00
C GLU A 656 31.79 15.75 1.25
N ASP A 657 32.88 16.51 1.40
CA ASP A 657 33.07 17.78 0.71
C ASP A 657 33.35 17.60 -0.79
N PHE A 658 33.70 16.37 -1.21
CA PHE A 658 34.07 16.03 -2.59
C PHE A 658 33.03 15.15 -3.30
N ILE A 659 31.94 14.79 -2.62
CA ILE A 659 30.88 13.96 -3.20
C ILE A 659 30.01 14.80 -4.13
N SER A 660 30.00 14.46 -5.42
CA SER A 660 29.00 14.95 -6.38
C SER A 660 28.04 13.84 -6.77
N ASP A 661 26.77 14.19 -6.96
CA ASP A 661 25.60 13.30 -6.94
C ASP A 661 25.46 12.36 -8.15
N ALA A 662 26.47 12.26 -9.01
CA ALA A 662 26.38 11.63 -10.32
C ALA A 662 27.23 10.37 -10.38
N THR A 663 26.64 9.24 -9.99
CA THR A 663 26.66 7.92 -10.67
C THR A 663 26.29 6.85 -9.64
N LEU A 664 25.37 5.94 -10.00
CA LEU A 664 25.48 4.48 -9.87
C LEU A 664 24.14 3.75 -9.80
N GLY A 665 24.13 2.57 -10.41
CA GLY A 665 23.01 1.63 -10.49
C GLY A 665 23.20 0.37 -9.65
N ASP A 666 22.11 -0.41 -9.62
CA ASP A 666 21.79 -1.68 -8.94
C ASP A 666 22.86 -2.38 -8.11
N MET A 667 22.53 -2.66 -6.84
CA MET A 667 22.99 -3.85 -6.11
C MET A 667 22.21 -4.10 -4.79
N PRO A 668 22.39 -5.25 -4.09
CA PRO A 668 21.32 -6.03 -3.48
C PRO A 668 20.86 -5.53 -2.11
N LEU A 669 19.54 -5.36 -1.96
CA LEU A 669 18.91 -5.39 -0.63
C LEU A 669 18.97 -6.83 -0.12
N ASN A 670 19.40 -7.06 1.11
CA ASN A 670 19.10 -8.31 1.82
C ASN A 670 18.29 -7.99 3.08
N ALA A 671 17.25 -8.78 3.36
CA ALA A 671 16.37 -8.61 4.51
C ALA A 671 17.16 -8.60 5.83
N ASP A 672 18.20 -9.44 5.93
CA ASP A 672 19.08 -9.54 7.09
C ASP A 672 19.81 -8.22 7.41
N ASN A 673 20.15 -7.41 6.39
CA ASN A 673 20.82 -6.12 6.59
C ASN A 673 19.87 -5.05 7.12
N ILE A 674 18.57 -5.13 6.79
CA ILE A 674 17.55 -4.22 7.29
C ILE A 674 17.21 -4.54 8.76
N GLU A 675 17.13 -5.82 9.12
CA GLU A 675 16.89 -6.24 10.50
C GLU A 675 18.07 -5.87 11.44
N MET A 676 19.29 -6.13 10.99
CA MET A 676 20.52 -5.88 11.76
C MET A 676 20.85 -4.40 11.94
N MET A 677 20.43 -3.53 11.02
CA MET A 677 20.63 -2.07 11.14
C MET A 677 19.70 -1.41 12.17
N LEU A 678 18.55 -2.02 12.52
CA LEU A 678 17.44 -1.25 13.07
C LEU A 678 16.75 -1.82 14.31
N GLY A 679 16.93 -3.10 14.64
CA GLY A 679 16.27 -3.67 15.82
C GLY A 679 14.73 -3.52 15.80
N ILE A 680 14.15 -3.47 14.60
CA ILE A 680 12.70 -3.43 14.37
C ILE A 680 12.24 -4.87 14.11
N ASP A 681 11.10 -5.25 14.68
CA ASP A 681 10.39 -6.49 14.34
C ASP A 681 9.98 -6.45 12.85
N ALA A 682 10.74 -7.16 12.01
CA ALA A 682 10.60 -7.15 10.56
C ALA A 682 9.49 -8.09 10.04
N SER A 683 8.70 -8.69 10.94
CA SER A 683 7.68 -9.70 10.60
C SER A 683 6.60 -9.22 9.62
N SER A 684 6.33 -7.91 9.54
CA SER A 684 5.34 -7.33 8.62
C SER A 684 5.93 -6.70 7.34
N ILE A 685 7.24 -6.88 7.09
CA ILE A 685 7.97 -6.23 6.00
C ILE A 685 8.53 -7.26 5.03
N HIS A 686 8.01 -7.27 3.81
CA HIS A 686 8.51 -8.10 2.72
C HIS A 686 9.51 -7.30 1.88
N VAL A 687 10.80 -7.60 2.06
CA VAL A 687 11.88 -7.02 1.23
C VAL A 687 12.05 -7.88 -0.02
N VAL A 688 11.80 -7.29 -1.19
CA VAL A 688 11.88 -7.97 -2.48
C VAL A 688 13.05 -7.42 -3.27
N ALA A 689 14.19 -8.08 -3.11
CA ALA A 689 15.43 -7.75 -3.81
C ALA A 689 15.38 -8.16 -5.30
N ASP A 690 16.22 -7.52 -6.10
CA ASP A 690 16.53 -7.98 -7.45
C ASP A 690 17.19 -9.35 -7.39
N ASN A 691 16.73 -10.24 -8.26
CA ASN A 691 17.25 -11.59 -8.41
C ASN A 691 17.94 -11.79 -9.77
N GLY A 692 18.21 -10.70 -10.51
CA GLY A 692 18.87 -10.73 -11.81
C GLY A 692 17.99 -11.28 -12.93
N ALA A 693 16.66 -11.29 -12.76
CA ALA A 693 15.73 -11.68 -13.82
C ALA A 693 15.91 -10.76 -15.05
N PRO A 694 15.83 -11.29 -16.28
CA PRO A 694 15.94 -10.47 -17.47
C PRO A 694 14.72 -9.54 -17.61
N VAL A 695 14.97 -8.24 -17.65
CA VAL A 695 13.95 -7.19 -17.77
C VAL A 695 14.28 -6.28 -18.95
N GLU A 696 13.26 -5.93 -19.73
CA GLU A 696 13.39 -4.96 -20.82
C GLU A 696 13.55 -3.54 -20.25
N ASP A 697 14.45 -2.73 -20.81
CA ASP A 697 14.70 -1.34 -20.36
C ASP A 697 13.43 -0.49 -20.34
N ALA A 698 12.50 -0.78 -21.24
CA ALA A 698 11.22 -0.07 -21.31
C ALA A 698 10.29 -0.39 -20.11
N MET A 699 10.43 -1.58 -19.50
CA MET A 699 9.74 -1.92 -18.24
C MET A 699 10.38 -1.21 -17.05
N VAL A 700 11.71 -1.03 -17.06
CA VAL A 700 12.42 -0.24 -16.04
C VAL A 700 11.99 1.23 -16.10
N ALA A 701 11.92 1.80 -17.30
CA ALA A 701 11.39 3.16 -17.51
C ALA A 701 9.95 3.29 -17.00
N TRP A 702 9.10 2.29 -17.24
CA TRP A 702 7.74 2.28 -16.71
C TRP A 702 7.70 2.23 -15.18
N ALA A 703 8.51 1.37 -14.55
CA ALA A 703 8.60 1.29 -13.09
C ALA A 703 9.00 2.64 -12.46
N GLN A 704 9.85 3.44 -13.12
CA GLN A 704 10.22 4.80 -12.68
C GLN A 704 9.11 5.84 -12.87
N GLU A 705 8.16 5.60 -13.76
CA GLU A 705 7.03 6.49 -14.05
C GLU A 705 5.80 6.22 -13.15
N LEU A 706 5.83 5.17 -12.31
CA LEU A 706 4.74 4.90 -11.39
C LEU A 706 4.52 6.07 -10.42
N GLN A 707 3.26 6.36 -10.12
CA GLN A 707 2.88 7.46 -9.25
C GLN A 707 2.37 6.97 -7.90
N PRO A 708 2.92 7.47 -6.77
CA PRO A 708 2.42 7.16 -5.43
C PRO A 708 0.91 7.39 -5.28
N GLY A 709 0.27 6.66 -4.38
CA GLY A 709 -1.17 6.66 -4.14
C GLY A 709 -1.99 5.73 -5.04
N THR A 710 -1.42 5.31 -6.18
CA THR A 710 -2.07 4.38 -7.11
C THR A 710 -2.16 2.97 -6.51
N TRP A 711 -3.29 2.31 -6.70
CA TRP A 711 -3.53 0.95 -6.24
C TRP A 711 -3.14 -0.10 -7.28
N TYR A 712 -2.57 -1.20 -6.80
CA TYR A 712 -2.15 -2.35 -7.59
C TYR A 712 -2.58 -3.64 -6.92
N THR A 713 -2.82 -4.67 -7.73
CA THR A 713 -2.77 -6.05 -7.26
C THR A 713 -1.35 -6.56 -7.40
N LEU A 714 -0.79 -7.03 -6.29
CA LEU A 714 0.53 -7.64 -6.21
C LEU A 714 0.37 -9.14 -5.96
N ASP A 715 0.94 -9.97 -6.83
CA ASP A 715 1.12 -11.41 -6.63
C ASP A 715 2.56 -11.67 -6.19
N HIS A 716 2.73 -12.13 -4.96
CA HIS A 716 4.02 -12.44 -4.37
C HIS A 716 3.97 -13.78 -3.64
N ASN A 717 4.85 -14.71 -4.02
CA ASN A 717 4.93 -16.06 -3.46
C ASN A 717 3.61 -16.86 -3.51
N GLY A 718 2.77 -16.61 -4.52
CA GLY A 718 1.48 -17.30 -4.70
C GLY A 718 0.34 -16.71 -3.87
N ALA A 719 0.58 -15.63 -3.13
CA ALA A 719 -0.43 -14.85 -2.45
C ALA A 719 -0.68 -13.54 -3.23
N SER A 720 -1.97 -13.19 -3.41
CA SER A 720 -2.37 -11.95 -4.06
C SER A 720 -2.88 -10.94 -3.03
N ALA A 721 -2.30 -9.74 -3.04
CA ALA A 721 -2.65 -8.66 -2.13
C ALA A 721 -3.01 -7.38 -2.91
N GLN A 722 -3.98 -6.63 -2.39
CA GLN A 722 -4.25 -5.26 -2.82
C GLN A 722 -3.29 -4.32 -2.09
N VAL A 723 -2.48 -3.60 -2.86
CA VAL A 723 -1.44 -2.74 -2.32
C VAL A 723 -1.52 -1.34 -2.91
N GLN A 724 -1.32 -0.35 -2.07
CA GLN A 724 -1.19 1.04 -2.47
C GLN A 724 0.29 1.39 -2.58
N TYR A 725 0.69 2.00 -3.70
CA TYR A 725 2.06 2.46 -3.86
C TYR A 725 2.32 3.68 -2.96
N ALA A 726 2.99 3.48 -1.83
CA ALA A 726 3.05 4.46 -0.75
C ALA A 726 4.20 5.46 -0.90
N TRP A 727 5.35 5.01 -1.39
CA TRP A 727 6.56 5.84 -1.42
C TRP A 727 7.59 5.32 -2.43
N GLN A 728 8.48 6.21 -2.86
CA GLN A 728 9.64 5.87 -3.66
C GLN A 728 10.87 6.66 -3.21
N SER A 729 12.03 6.04 -3.35
CA SER A 729 13.30 6.66 -2.99
C SER A 729 13.67 7.82 -3.91
N GLN A 730 14.58 8.69 -3.45
CA GLN A 730 14.92 9.91 -4.19
C GLN A 730 15.48 9.59 -5.58
N ARG A 731 16.22 8.49 -5.71
CA ARG A 731 16.77 8.01 -6.99
C ARG A 731 15.88 6.96 -7.66
N LYS A 732 14.66 6.75 -7.16
CA LYS A 732 13.68 5.77 -7.66
C LYS A 732 14.26 4.36 -7.79
N GLN A 733 15.09 3.96 -6.84
CA GLN A 733 15.67 2.61 -6.77
C GLN A 733 14.87 1.71 -5.84
N LEU A 734 14.21 2.29 -4.83
CA LEU A 734 13.37 1.56 -3.89
C LEU A 734 11.94 2.05 -3.96
N HIS A 735 11.01 1.11 -3.95
CA HIS A 735 9.59 1.35 -4.11
C HIS A 735 8.84 0.65 -2.98
N LEU A 736 8.04 1.40 -2.24
CA LEU A 736 7.30 0.90 -1.08
C LEU A 736 5.82 0.79 -1.41
N PHE A 737 5.26 -0.40 -1.22
CA PHE A 737 3.84 -0.67 -1.36
C PHE A 737 3.26 -1.07 0.01
N ALA A 738 2.13 -0.50 0.39
CA ALA A 738 1.45 -0.80 1.64
C ALA A 738 0.14 -1.54 1.34
N ALA A 739 -0.06 -2.70 1.96
CA ALA A 739 -1.28 -3.47 1.88
C ALA A 739 -2.32 -2.99 2.91
N VAL A 740 -3.59 -3.34 2.68
CA VAL A 740 -4.71 -2.98 3.57
C VAL A 740 -4.62 -3.69 4.93
N ASP A 741 -4.04 -4.90 4.95
CA ASP A 741 -3.82 -5.73 6.13
C ASP A 741 -2.68 -5.23 7.05
N GLY A 742 -1.97 -4.17 6.63
CA GLY A 742 -0.83 -3.59 7.36
C GLY A 742 0.53 -4.10 6.89
N SER A 743 0.59 -5.12 6.03
CA SER A 743 1.83 -5.62 5.44
C SER A 743 2.45 -4.58 4.50
N SER A 744 3.78 -4.53 4.43
CA SER A 744 4.49 -3.60 3.55
C SER A 744 5.51 -4.33 2.69
N TYR A 745 5.62 -3.93 1.42
CA TYR A 745 6.51 -4.53 0.42
C TYR A 745 7.51 -3.47 -0.05
N LEU A 746 8.80 -3.67 0.23
CA LEU A 746 9.89 -2.83 -0.25
C LEU A 746 10.57 -3.53 -1.43
N ILE A 747 10.39 -3.00 -2.65
CA ILE A 747 10.79 -3.64 -3.90
C ILE A 747 11.86 -2.80 -4.61
N GLN A 748 12.94 -3.44 -5.08
CA GLN A 748 13.94 -2.77 -5.92
C GLN A 748 13.42 -2.48 -7.33
N LEU A 749 13.91 -1.41 -7.97
CA LEU A 749 13.45 -0.95 -9.28
C LEU A 749 13.44 -2.07 -10.35
N ARG A 750 14.54 -2.81 -10.51
CA ARG A 750 14.61 -3.91 -11.49
C ARG A 750 13.62 -5.03 -11.18
N ARG A 751 13.47 -5.36 -9.90
CA ARG A 751 12.52 -6.37 -9.45
C ARG A 751 11.07 -5.95 -9.70
N LEU A 752 10.76 -4.68 -9.44
CA LEU A 752 9.48 -4.07 -9.72
C LEU A 752 9.16 -4.12 -11.22
N ALA A 753 10.14 -3.78 -12.07
CA ALA A 753 10.02 -3.87 -13.50
C ALA A 753 9.83 -5.33 -13.98
N ALA A 754 10.49 -6.31 -13.35
CA ALA A 754 10.23 -7.72 -13.60
C ALA A 754 8.80 -8.12 -13.24
N TYR A 755 8.24 -7.58 -12.14
CA TYR A 755 6.87 -7.85 -11.72
C TYR A 755 5.85 -7.29 -12.71
N LEU A 756 6.08 -6.06 -13.21
CA LEU A 756 5.28 -5.48 -14.29
C LEU A 756 5.36 -6.32 -15.57
N GLN A 757 6.56 -6.75 -15.95
CA GLN A 757 6.79 -7.56 -17.15
C GLN A 757 6.11 -8.94 -17.07
N ALA A 758 6.09 -9.54 -15.89
CA ALA A 758 5.48 -10.85 -15.65
C ALA A 758 3.96 -10.77 -15.38
N GLY A 759 3.40 -9.57 -15.22
CA GLY A 759 2.00 -9.38 -14.81
C GLY A 759 1.72 -9.75 -13.35
N LEU A 760 2.76 -9.74 -12.51
CA LEU A 760 2.66 -9.95 -11.06
C LEU A 760 2.31 -8.67 -10.30
N LEU A 761 2.51 -7.51 -10.93
CA LEU A 761 1.99 -6.24 -10.44
C LEU A 761 1.08 -5.64 -11.52
N VAL A 762 -0.20 -5.50 -11.21
CA VAL A 762 -1.20 -4.99 -12.14
C VAL A 762 -1.92 -3.81 -11.51
N ALA A 763 -1.97 -2.68 -12.22
CA ALA A 763 -2.69 -1.51 -11.75
C ALA A 763 -4.19 -1.81 -11.65
N GLN A 764 -4.83 -1.39 -10.56
CA GLN A 764 -6.29 -1.44 -10.46
C GLN A 764 -6.95 -0.55 -11.51
N ASP A 765 -6.26 0.51 -11.94
CA ASP A 765 -6.69 1.42 -12.99
C ASP A 765 -5.67 1.44 -14.14
N GLU A 766 -5.94 0.72 -15.24
CA GLU A 766 -5.06 0.71 -16.43
C GLU A 766 -5.18 2.00 -17.26
N GLU A 767 -6.29 2.73 -17.12
CA GLU A 767 -6.65 3.90 -17.91
C GLU A 767 -7.29 4.94 -17.00
N GLY A 768 -6.73 6.16 -16.99
CA GLY A 768 -7.19 7.25 -16.12
C GLY A 768 -8.70 7.49 -16.23
N LEU A 769 -9.31 7.77 -15.09
CA LEU A 769 -10.76 7.90 -14.92
C LEU A 769 -11.43 8.82 -15.96
N THR A 770 -10.89 10.00 -16.22
CA THR A 770 -11.43 10.97 -17.19
C THR A 770 -11.32 10.48 -18.63
N LEU A 771 -10.24 9.77 -18.96
CA LEU A 771 -10.02 9.22 -20.28
C LEU A 771 -11.01 8.08 -20.57
N ARG A 772 -11.17 7.16 -19.63
CA ARG A 772 -12.18 6.10 -19.68
C ARG A 772 -13.58 6.69 -19.82
N ALA A 773 -13.91 7.67 -18.98
CA ALA A 773 -15.21 8.36 -19.04
C ALA A 773 -15.44 9.09 -20.36
N THR A 774 -14.38 9.65 -20.96
CA THR A 774 -14.43 10.25 -22.29
C THR A 774 -14.73 9.21 -23.37
N ARG A 775 -14.06 8.04 -23.32
CA ARG A 775 -14.32 6.93 -24.25
C ARG A 775 -15.77 6.46 -24.16
N ASP A 776 -16.29 6.27 -22.95
CA ASP A 776 -17.68 5.85 -22.74
C ASP A 776 -18.68 6.92 -23.20
N ALA A 777 -18.34 8.20 -23.03
CA ALA A 777 -19.13 9.31 -23.56
C ALA A 777 -19.17 9.29 -25.09
N LEU A 778 -18.03 9.08 -25.76
CA LEU A 778 -17.97 8.95 -27.21
C LEU A 778 -18.80 7.77 -27.71
N ALA A 779 -18.70 6.59 -27.07
CA ALA A 779 -19.50 5.43 -27.45
C ALA A 779 -21.02 5.70 -27.35
N LYS A 780 -21.45 6.45 -26.34
CA LYS A 780 -22.87 6.86 -26.19
C LYS A 780 -23.30 7.88 -27.24
N LEU A 781 -22.41 8.78 -27.66
CA LEU A 781 -22.64 9.77 -28.70
C LEU A 781 -22.67 9.15 -30.10
N ASP A 782 -21.76 8.20 -30.38
CA ASP A 782 -21.76 7.45 -31.64
C ASP A 782 -23.06 6.64 -31.81
N ALA A 783 -23.63 6.15 -30.71
CA ALA A 783 -24.90 5.46 -30.71
C ALA A 783 -26.13 6.40 -30.86
N ASN A 784 -26.03 7.66 -30.43
CA ASN A 784 -27.13 8.64 -30.41
C ASN A 784 -26.60 10.05 -30.73
N PRO A 785 -26.21 10.34 -31.99
CA PRO A 785 -25.54 11.57 -32.36
C PRO A 785 -26.41 12.83 -32.21
N GLU A 786 -27.73 12.68 -32.28
CA GLU A 786 -28.72 13.75 -32.08
C GLU A 786 -28.60 14.44 -30.70
N ARG A 787 -28.10 13.71 -29.70
CA ARG A 787 -27.84 14.24 -28.35
C ARG A 787 -26.87 15.40 -28.33
N LEU A 788 -26.06 15.63 -29.36
CA LEU A 788 -25.14 16.77 -29.39
C LEU A 788 -25.88 18.11 -29.52
N LEU A 789 -27.04 18.12 -30.17
CA LEU A 789 -27.73 19.34 -30.60
C LEU A 789 -29.07 19.57 -29.89
N ASP A 790 -29.71 18.48 -29.44
CA ASP A 790 -30.94 18.47 -28.64
C ASP A 790 -30.69 18.96 -27.20
#